data_AF-A0A8T9B7L0-F1
#
_entry.id   AF-A0A8T9B7L0-F1
#
_cell.length_a   1.000
_cell.length_b   1.000
_cell.length_c   1.000
_cell.angle_alpha   90.00
_cell.angle_beta   90.00
_cell.angle_gamma   90.00
#
_symmetry.space_group_name_H-M   'P 1'
#
loop_
_entity.id
_entity.type
_entity.pdbx_description
1 polymer ?
#
loop_
_entity_poly.entity_id
_entity_poly.type
_entity_poly.pdbx_seq_one_letter_code
_entity_poly.pdbx_strand_id
1 'polypeptide(L)'
;MALQHGNPADLLPVHWKSQITAWFAEDTPSFDYGGFVVGDSERTATLFGKSKAILAGVPFFDEIFAQAGCTVKWHVKEGAEVDPGSKGKIAVATVTGPVRKLLLGERVALNTLSRCSAVATKSRNMDELVRKAGYKGILAGTRKTTPGFRLVEKYGMIVGGVDGHRHDLSSMIMLKDNHIWARGSITEAVKAAKSAGGFALKVEVEVDSEEGADEAIAAGADIIMLDNFDGDGLKVAARSIRGRWAGKREFLLECSGGLTSENVGTYINNDIDIISTSSIHQGNVPKASMTTPLFLSLCVRRAIAVPLSLSLSLSLAVRPLSVSCAARRTMENSIRPHPTRRTYDDALADLQTLQSNRAIRTAIADAPQDTDPNRRAIPEMLEWARKAGYEAAELGNQGQRYIHVAGTKGKGSMCVMVENILLQYRRAEEAGELKDERVGKIGLYTSPHLVTVRERIRIDGVSISESLFTRYFYELWDRFETTASNNTNSDTGEARPGYFRYLTLLAIHVFIQEGVKTAILECGIGGEYDSTNILPANAVAASVITRLGIDHTTMLGDTIEEIAWHKGGIMKEGVPVFTMDQPSEAIRVLEQRAAETGVELNVVHRLPILETGGFSLGLLGDFQYDNASLATAVAASYLRGIGATEGIPLHQELRDFATGLPQQFKHGLETVNWPGRCEIRKDGNIEWFLDGAHTIESIEAVGHWFRLEMDQAHFEERPPTATMLIFNQAERDGQELLRKLLLTMRAFEPLIHRKNKNQVLSQKTSDMGQAERLRQMKLIKYLQLFRYAAFCTNEPFTATNLGKHVDLELQEGMAMAYQRLDGNALHMVYGSVEEAVRLAMRVSEGDERVLVLVTGSLHLVGGLLQVLERGKEFLLEQPGDEEEGSG
;
A
#
# COMPACT_ATOMS: atom_id res chain seq x y z
N MET A 1 18.85 -37.82 12.73
CA MET A 1 18.84 -36.34 12.81
C MET A 1 20.18 -35.85 13.36
N ALA A 2 20.63 -34.64 13.02
CA ALA A 2 21.95 -34.11 13.40
C ALA A 2 22.28 -34.23 14.90
N LEU A 3 21.29 -34.01 15.78
CA LEU A 3 21.38 -34.16 17.24
C LEU A 3 21.87 -35.54 17.74
N GLN A 4 21.80 -36.58 16.90
CA GLN A 4 22.28 -37.93 17.23
C GLN A 4 23.77 -38.12 16.90
N HIS A 5 24.40 -37.20 16.18
CA HIS A 5 25.75 -37.35 15.64
C HIS A 5 26.78 -36.36 16.21
N GLY A 6 26.35 -35.26 16.85
CA GLY A 6 27.27 -34.26 17.41
C GLY A 6 26.55 -33.04 17.98
N ASN A 7 27.32 -32.00 18.29
CA ASN A 7 26.79 -30.70 18.69
C ASN A 7 26.37 -29.89 17.45
N PRO A 8 25.11 -29.41 17.33
CA PRO A 8 24.69 -28.61 16.18
C PRO A 8 25.54 -27.37 15.94
N ALA A 9 26.15 -26.78 16.99
CA ALA A 9 27.02 -25.62 16.87
C ALA A 9 28.23 -25.85 15.95
N ASP A 10 28.68 -27.11 15.81
CA ASP A 10 29.82 -27.49 14.97
C ASP A 10 29.49 -27.39 13.46
N LEU A 11 28.20 -27.20 13.10
CA LEU A 11 27.74 -26.96 11.73
C LEU A 11 27.76 -25.47 11.33
N LEU A 12 28.02 -24.55 12.27
CA LEU A 12 27.97 -23.12 11.98
C LEU A 12 29.14 -22.67 11.07
N PRO A 13 28.88 -21.93 9.97
CA PRO A 13 29.90 -21.60 8.98
C PRO A 13 30.90 -20.59 9.56
N VAL A 14 32.21 -20.78 9.38
CA VAL A 14 33.32 -20.05 10.05
C VAL A 14 33.12 -18.53 10.23
N HIS A 15 32.48 -17.85 9.27
CA HIS A 15 32.23 -16.41 9.30
C HIS A 15 31.03 -15.96 10.17
N TRP A 16 30.25 -16.88 10.76
CA TRP A 16 29.00 -16.59 11.47
C TRP A 16 29.16 -15.54 12.58
N LYS A 17 30.30 -15.54 13.26
CA LYS A 17 30.65 -14.60 14.35
C LYS A 17 30.64 -13.13 13.91
N SER A 18 30.91 -12.85 12.63
CA SER A 18 30.87 -11.47 12.09
C SER A 18 29.45 -10.91 12.00
N GLN A 19 28.42 -11.76 11.97
CA GLN A 19 27.02 -11.32 12.02
C GLN A 19 26.70 -10.71 13.39
N ILE A 20 27.25 -11.27 14.47
CA ILE A 20 27.11 -10.71 15.82
C ILE A 20 27.81 -9.35 15.95
N THR A 21 28.99 -9.19 15.33
CA THR A 21 29.67 -7.89 15.28
C THR A 21 28.84 -6.86 14.52
N ALA A 22 28.15 -7.26 13.45
CA ALA A 22 27.20 -6.39 12.74
C ALA A 22 25.98 -6.03 13.61
N TRP A 23 25.41 -6.97 14.38
CA TRP A 23 24.32 -6.68 15.32
C TRP A 23 24.72 -5.73 16.45
N PHE A 24 25.98 -5.78 16.93
CA PHE A 24 26.49 -4.76 17.86
C PHE A 24 26.66 -3.39 17.20
N ALA A 25 27.07 -3.33 15.93
CA ALA A 25 27.14 -2.08 15.18
C ALA A 25 25.75 -1.50 14.87
N GLU A 26 24.72 -2.34 14.78
CA GLU A 26 23.31 -1.98 14.63
C GLU A 26 22.70 -1.45 15.95
N ASP A 27 22.91 -2.16 17.07
CA ASP A 27 22.36 -1.80 18.39
C ASP A 27 23.16 -0.68 19.09
N THR A 28 24.38 -0.38 18.64
CA THR A 28 25.21 0.74 19.12
C THR A 28 26.08 1.35 17.99
N PRO A 29 25.48 2.10 17.04
CA PRO A 29 26.19 2.74 15.93
C PRO A 29 26.90 4.04 16.32
N SER A 30 26.77 4.50 17.57
CA SER A 30 27.34 5.77 18.05
C SER A 30 27.87 5.63 19.49
N PHE A 31 27.23 6.24 20.49
CA PHE A 31 27.68 6.20 21.89
C PHE A 31 26.68 5.47 22.79
N ASP A 32 27.18 4.52 23.60
CA ASP A 32 26.41 3.87 24.66
C ASP A 32 26.37 4.76 25.93
N TYR A 33 25.44 5.72 25.93
CA TYR A 33 25.21 6.60 27.08
C TYR A 33 24.71 5.84 28.32
N GLY A 34 23.91 4.77 28.12
CA GLY A 34 23.40 3.95 29.22
C GLY A 34 24.53 3.22 29.95
N GLY A 35 25.44 2.60 29.20
CA GLY A 35 26.67 2.01 29.69
C GLY A 35 27.61 3.01 30.36
N PHE A 36 27.72 4.24 29.84
CA PHE A 36 28.49 5.29 30.50
C PHE A 36 27.94 5.61 31.91
N VAL A 37 26.63 5.75 32.06
CA VAL A 37 25.97 6.06 33.35
C VAL A 37 26.16 4.96 34.39
N VAL A 38 26.14 3.68 34.00
CA VAL A 38 26.30 2.56 34.96
C VAL A 38 27.76 2.18 35.27
N GLY A 39 28.70 2.56 34.41
CA GLY A 39 30.14 2.35 34.60
C GLY A 39 30.61 0.87 34.51
N ASP A 40 31.82 0.63 35.00
CA ASP A 40 32.58 -0.61 34.78
C ASP A 40 32.56 -1.63 35.93
N SER A 41 31.71 -1.44 36.95
CA SER A 41 31.73 -2.35 38.10
C SER A 41 31.34 -3.78 37.73
N GLU A 42 32.13 -4.77 38.13
CA GLU A 42 31.83 -6.19 37.96
C GLU A 42 30.49 -6.58 38.60
N ARG A 43 29.63 -7.26 37.84
CA ARG A 43 28.32 -7.75 38.28
C ARG A 43 28.04 -9.13 37.68
N THR A 44 27.06 -9.80 38.25
CA THR A 44 26.47 -11.00 37.68
C THR A 44 24.99 -10.75 37.42
N ALA A 45 24.53 -11.10 36.23
CA ALA A 45 23.14 -11.07 35.83
C ALA A 45 22.63 -12.49 35.58
N THR A 46 21.37 -12.76 35.91
CA THR A 46 20.75 -14.09 35.70
C THR A 46 19.74 -14.02 34.57
N LEU A 47 19.91 -14.91 33.58
CA LEU A 47 18.95 -15.15 32.51
C LEU A 47 17.82 -16.04 33.04
N PHE A 48 16.60 -15.52 33.10
CA PHE A 48 15.42 -16.25 33.55
C PHE A 48 14.50 -16.63 32.39
N GLY A 49 14.17 -17.92 32.23
CA GLY A 49 13.06 -18.39 31.40
C GLY A 49 11.73 -18.26 32.15
N LYS A 50 10.73 -17.61 31.56
CA LYS A 50 9.40 -17.35 32.17
C LYS A 50 8.22 -18.01 31.46
N SER A 51 8.47 -18.79 30.42
CA SER A 51 7.45 -19.56 29.68
C SER A 51 8.04 -20.86 29.18
N LYS A 52 7.18 -21.79 28.75
CA LYS A 52 7.58 -23.12 28.28
C LYS A 52 8.20 -23.03 26.88
N ALA A 53 9.45 -23.46 26.71
CA ALA A 53 10.11 -23.53 25.40
C ALA A 53 11.29 -24.52 25.37
N ILE A 54 11.72 -24.92 24.18
CA ILE A 54 13.01 -25.59 23.95
C ILE A 54 14.12 -24.53 23.88
N LEU A 55 15.16 -24.68 24.71
CA LEU A 55 16.32 -23.79 24.67
C LEU A 55 17.13 -24.01 23.38
N ALA A 56 17.24 -22.98 22.55
CA ALA A 56 18.10 -22.98 21.36
C ALA A 56 18.68 -21.58 21.09
N GLY A 57 19.89 -21.54 20.55
CA GLY A 57 20.64 -20.33 20.24
C GLY A 57 21.82 -20.05 21.19
N VAL A 58 22.22 -21.06 21.98
CA VAL A 58 23.34 -21.00 22.93
C VAL A 58 24.65 -20.48 22.31
N PRO A 59 25.14 -20.99 21.15
CA PRO A 59 26.39 -20.49 20.59
C PRO A 59 26.34 -19.00 20.26
N PHE A 60 25.20 -18.50 19.76
CA PHE A 60 25.05 -17.07 19.46
C PHE A 60 25.04 -16.22 20.73
N PHE A 61 24.34 -16.65 21.78
CA PHE A 61 24.32 -15.96 23.08
C PHE A 61 25.71 -15.93 23.73
N ASP A 62 26.45 -17.04 23.67
CA ASP A 62 27.83 -17.12 24.18
C ASP A 62 28.78 -16.20 23.41
N GLU A 63 28.68 -16.14 22.09
CA GLU A 63 29.52 -15.28 21.26
C GLU A 63 29.20 -13.78 21.42
N ILE A 64 27.92 -13.41 21.60
CA ILE A 64 27.50 -12.03 21.91
C ILE A 64 28.19 -11.57 23.21
N PHE A 65 28.10 -12.36 24.28
CA PHE A 65 28.76 -11.99 25.53
C PHE A 65 30.28 -12.14 25.49
N ALA A 66 30.85 -13.03 24.67
CA ALA A 66 32.29 -13.10 24.44
C ALA A 66 32.83 -11.84 23.75
N GLN A 67 32.15 -11.32 22.72
CA GLN A 67 32.50 -10.05 22.07
C GLN A 67 32.30 -8.85 23.01
N ALA A 68 31.29 -8.88 23.87
CA ALA A 68 31.14 -7.93 24.97
C ALA A 68 32.19 -8.11 26.10
N GLY A 69 33.03 -9.16 26.09
CA GLY A 69 34.01 -9.40 27.15
C GLY A 69 33.40 -9.78 28.50
N CYS A 70 32.29 -10.51 28.48
CA CYS A 70 31.62 -11.13 29.62
C CYS A 70 31.72 -12.66 29.55
N THR A 71 31.51 -13.35 30.67
CA THR A 71 31.54 -14.82 30.76
C THR A 71 30.15 -15.39 31.03
N VAL A 72 29.70 -16.34 30.21
CA VAL A 72 28.42 -17.04 30.38
C VAL A 72 28.63 -18.38 31.09
N LYS A 73 27.72 -18.73 31.99
CA LYS A 73 27.61 -20.05 32.64
C LYS A 73 26.18 -20.55 32.56
N TRP A 74 25.93 -21.56 31.73
CA TRP A 74 24.63 -22.20 31.58
C TRP A 74 24.25 -23.07 32.80
N HIS A 75 22.96 -23.21 33.03
CA HIS A 75 22.35 -24.11 34.01
C HIS A 75 21.42 -25.14 33.35
N VAL A 76 21.01 -24.86 32.11
CA VAL A 76 20.21 -25.74 31.25
C VAL A 76 21.00 -26.00 29.97
N LYS A 77 20.95 -27.24 29.46
CA LYS A 77 21.64 -27.64 28.21
C LYS A 77 20.80 -27.24 26.99
N GLU A 78 21.46 -26.85 25.89
CA GLU A 78 20.77 -26.64 24.61
C GLU A 78 19.98 -27.88 24.17
N GLY A 79 18.81 -27.66 23.57
CA GLY A 79 17.84 -28.68 23.18
C GLY A 79 16.96 -29.20 24.32
N ALA A 80 17.21 -28.82 25.58
CA ALA A 80 16.35 -29.17 26.71
C ALA A 80 15.11 -28.27 26.80
N GLU A 81 14.04 -28.83 27.35
CA GLU A 81 12.82 -28.09 27.69
C GLU A 81 13.05 -27.22 28.94
N VAL A 82 12.71 -25.94 28.83
CA VAL A 82 12.65 -24.96 29.91
C VAL A 82 11.18 -24.80 30.29
N ASP A 83 10.79 -25.29 31.47
CA ASP A 83 9.46 -25.05 32.06
C ASP A 83 9.63 -24.30 33.40
N PRO A 84 9.10 -23.07 33.54
CA PRO A 84 9.14 -22.31 34.79
C PRO A 84 8.19 -22.87 35.89
N GLY A 85 7.22 -23.70 35.50
CA GLY A 85 6.18 -24.24 36.36
C GLY A 85 5.43 -23.19 37.18
N SER A 86 4.91 -23.60 38.34
CA SER A 86 4.19 -22.73 39.28
C SER A 86 5.04 -21.63 39.93
N LYS A 87 6.36 -21.61 39.73
CA LYS A 87 7.26 -20.57 40.23
C LYS A 87 7.38 -19.36 39.30
N GLY A 88 6.83 -19.43 38.08
CA GLY A 88 6.78 -18.33 37.12
C GLY A 88 8.12 -17.88 36.52
N LYS A 89 9.25 -18.46 36.96
CA LYS A 89 10.57 -18.32 36.34
C LYS A 89 11.55 -19.42 36.78
N ILE A 90 12.45 -19.80 35.88
CA ILE A 90 13.59 -20.70 36.12
C ILE A 90 14.88 -20.03 35.65
N ALA A 91 15.98 -20.20 36.38
CA ALA A 91 17.30 -19.67 35.99
C ALA A 91 17.93 -20.57 34.92
N VAL A 92 18.19 -20.01 33.74
CA VAL A 92 18.69 -20.74 32.56
C VAL A 92 20.21 -20.57 32.41
N ALA A 93 20.73 -19.38 32.71
CA ALA A 93 22.16 -19.08 32.72
C ALA A 93 22.48 -17.90 33.66
N THR A 94 23.77 -17.73 33.97
CA THR A 94 24.33 -16.52 34.59
C THR A 94 25.41 -15.93 33.70
N VAL A 95 25.44 -14.60 33.57
CA VAL A 95 26.46 -13.86 32.84
C VAL A 95 27.20 -12.93 33.81
N THR A 96 28.52 -12.93 33.80
CA THR A 96 29.37 -12.12 34.68
C THR A 96 30.31 -11.24 33.87
N GLY A 97 30.47 -9.99 34.28
CA GLY A 97 31.35 -9.01 33.64
C GLY A 97 31.07 -7.56 34.10
N PRO A 98 31.71 -6.56 33.47
CA PRO A 98 31.48 -5.16 33.78
C PRO A 98 30.04 -4.76 33.45
N VAL A 99 29.35 -4.06 34.35
CA VAL A 99 27.90 -3.82 34.22
C VAL A 99 27.49 -3.13 32.93
N ARG A 100 28.25 -2.14 32.42
CA ARG A 100 27.98 -1.56 31.09
C ARG A 100 27.98 -2.58 29.96
N LYS A 101 28.89 -3.55 30.01
CA LYS A 101 29.03 -4.58 28.95
C LYS A 101 27.97 -5.68 29.06
N LEU A 102 27.49 -5.96 30.27
CA LEU A 102 26.32 -6.81 30.48
C LEU A 102 25.06 -6.21 29.85
N LEU A 103 24.85 -4.89 30.01
CA LEU A 103 23.71 -4.19 29.42
C LEU A 103 23.85 -4.03 27.90
N LEU A 104 25.05 -3.68 27.41
CA LEU A 104 25.36 -3.60 25.98
C LEU A 104 25.05 -4.92 25.24
N GLY A 105 25.38 -6.07 25.83
CA GLY A 105 25.07 -7.37 25.25
C GLY A 105 23.63 -7.86 25.47
N GLU A 106 22.85 -7.23 26.36
CA GLU A 106 21.56 -7.77 26.81
C GLU A 106 20.55 -7.89 25.67
N ARG A 107 20.30 -6.81 24.93
CA ARG A 107 19.21 -6.77 23.94
C ARG A 107 19.46 -7.71 22.78
N VAL A 108 20.66 -7.64 22.18
CA VAL A 108 21.10 -8.53 21.10
C VAL A 108 21.01 -10.00 21.52
N ALA A 109 21.48 -10.34 22.72
CA ALA A 109 21.46 -11.71 23.24
C ALA A 109 20.04 -12.23 23.50
N LEU A 110 19.19 -11.42 24.14
CA LEU A 110 17.81 -11.80 24.44
C LEU A 110 16.97 -11.97 23.16
N ASN A 111 17.08 -11.04 22.20
CA ASN A 111 16.36 -11.12 20.93
C ASN A 111 16.76 -12.39 20.16
N THR A 112 18.07 -12.64 20.04
CA THR A 112 18.62 -13.79 19.32
C THR A 112 18.20 -15.12 19.93
N LEU A 113 18.40 -15.29 21.24
CA LEU A 113 18.08 -16.53 21.94
C LEU A 113 16.56 -16.80 21.97
N SER A 114 15.73 -15.75 22.13
CA SER A 114 14.27 -15.88 22.13
C SER A 114 13.75 -16.34 20.77
N ARG A 115 14.23 -15.74 19.67
CA ARG A 115 13.81 -16.12 18.30
C ARG A 115 14.25 -17.55 17.97
N CYS A 116 15.49 -17.92 18.28
CA CYS A 116 16.00 -19.26 18.04
C CYS A 116 15.25 -20.32 18.85
N SER A 117 15.02 -20.07 20.14
CA SER A 117 14.25 -20.96 21.03
C SER A 117 12.79 -21.10 20.59
N ALA A 118 12.16 -20.03 20.10
CA ALA A 118 10.79 -20.09 19.58
C ALA A 118 10.69 -20.97 18.32
N VAL A 119 11.63 -20.86 17.38
CA VAL A 119 11.67 -21.72 16.19
C VAL A 119 11.94 -23.18 16.58
N ALA A 120 12.86 -23.44 17.50
CA ALA A 120 13.11 -24.79 18.02
C ALA A 120 11.89 -25.40 18.70
N THR A 121 11.12 -24.60 19.45
CA THR A 121 9.89 -25.03 20.13
C THR A 121 8.79 -25.37 19.13
N LYS A 122 8.52 -24.49 18.15
CA LYS A 122 7.54 -24.79 17.09
C LYS A 122 7.93 -26.03 16.29
N SER A 123 9.22 -26.17 15.96
CA SER A 123 9.78 -27.32 15.25
C SER A 123 9.59 -28.62 16.04
N ARG A 124 9.90 -28.62 17.34
CA ARG A 124 9.70 -29.77 18.24
C ARG A 124 8.23 -30.16 18.34
N ASN A 125 7.34 -29.19 18.57
CA ASN A 125 5.91 -29.43 18.68
C ASN A 125 5.32 -30.03 17.39
N MET A 126 5.78 -29.56 16.22
CA MET A 126 5.35 -30.09 14.93
C MET A 126 5.89 -31.50 14.67
N ASP A 127 7.18 -31.77 14.98
CA ASP A 127 7.74 -33.13 14.87
C ASP A 127 6.96 -34.09 15.78
N GLU A 128 6.75 -33.76 17.06
CA GLU A 128 5.95 -34.57 17.99
C GLU A 128 4.53 -34.85 17.49
N LEU A 129 3.87 -33.86 16.88
CA LEU A 129 2.54 -34.01 16.28
C LEU A 129 2.57 -35.03 15.13
N VAL A 130 3.47 -34.87 14.15
CA VAL A 130 3.54 -35.79 13.00
C VAL A 130 4.01 -37.19 13.39
N ARG A 131 4.94 -37.32 14.36
CA ARG A 131 5.37 -38.63 14.91
C ARG A 131 4.22 -39.33 15.63
N LYS A 132 3.44 -38.60 16.44
CA LYS A 132 2.27 -39.15 17.15
C LYS A 132 1.19 -39.65 16.20
N ALA A 133 1.04 -39.03 15.03
CA ALA A 133 0.18 -39.48 13.94
C ALA A 133 0.81 -40.56 13.04
N GLY A 134 2.01 -41.07 13.37
CA GLY A 134 2.63 -42.20 12.70
C GLY A 134 3.46 -41.87 11.45
N TYR A 135 3.80 -40.60 11.23
CA TYR A 135 4.65 -40.19 10.11
C TYR A 135 6.12 -40.58 10.33
N LYS A 136 6.72 -41.26 9.34
CA LYS A 136 8.11 -41.75 9.38
C LYS A 136 9.08 -40.95 8.52
N GLY A 137 8.58 -40.08 7.64
CA GLY A 137 9.40 -39.27 6.74
C GLY A 137 10.04 -38.04 7.42
N ILE A 138 10.62 -37.17 6.60
CA ILE A 138 11.35 -35.97 7.01
C ILE A 138 10.36 -34.82 7.18
N LEU A 139 10.38 -34.18 8.33
CA LEU A 139 9.76 -32.86 8.50
C LEU A 139 10.84 -31.82 8.18
N ALA A 140 10.51 -30.80 7.39
CA ALA A 140 11.46 -29.81 6.89
C ALA A 140 10.95 -28.36 7.00
N GLY A 141 11.88 -27.43 7.18
CA GLY A 141 11.67 -25.99 7.04
C GLY A 141 11.65 -25.53 5.58
N THR A 142 11.83 -24.23 5.35
CA THR A 142 11.83 -23.64 3.99
C THR A 142 12.83 -22.49 3.88
N ARG A 143 12.88 -21.79 2.73
CA ARG A 143 13.62 -20.52 2.59
C ARG A 143 12.81 -19.27 2.99
N LYS A 144 11.53 -19.40 3.38
CA LYS A 144 10.64 -18.32 3.88
C LYS A 144 11.04 -17.91 5.32
N THR A 145 12.25 -17.38 5.43
CA THR A 145 13.00 -17.05 6.66
C THR A 145 13.22 -15.55 6.72
N THR A 146 13.36 -14.99 7.92
CA THR A 146 13.61 -13.56 8.13
C THR A 146 14.90 -13.14 7.38
N PRO A 147 14.86 -12.10 6.53
CA PRO A 147 16.06 -11.58 5.85
C PRO A 147 17.18 -11.27 6.85
N GLY A 148 18.42 -11.55 6.49
CA GLY A 148 19.59 -11.41 7.39
C GLY A 148 19.68 -12.46 8.50
N PHE A 149 18.57 -12.96 9.04
CA PHE A 149 18.53 -13.80 10.25
C PHE A 149 18.42 -15.32 10.01
N ARG A 150 18.40 -15.75 8.73
CA ARG A 150 18.22 -17.14 8.30
C ARG A 150 19.06 -18.18 9.06
N LEU A 151 20.34 -17.87 9.34
CA LEU A 151 21.26 -18.82 9.95
C LEU A 151 20.78 -19.26 11.35
N VAL A 152 20.30 -18.31 12.16
CA VAL A 152 19.77 -18.57 13.50
C VAL A 152 18.46 -19.35 13.44
N GLU A 153 17.58 -19.04 12.47
CA GLU A 153 16.31 -19.76 12.31
C GLU A 153 16.52 -21.22 11.87
N LYS A 154 17.44 -21.44 10.92
CA LYS A 154 17.83 -22.79 10.46
C LYS A 154 18.51 -23.59 11.58
N TYR A 155 19.34 -22.93 12.40
CA TYR A 155 19.90 -23.54 13.61
C TYR A 155 18.81 -23.96 14.60
N GLY A 156 17.82 -23.08 14.82
CA GLY A 156 16.63 -23.37 15.64
C GLY A 156 15.86 -24.61 15.17
N MET A 157 15.66 -24.79 13.86
CA MET A 157 15.03 -26.00 13.30
C MET A 157 15.81 -27.26 13.68
N ILE A 158 17.13 -27.25 13.49
CA ILE A 158 18.01 -28.39 13.76
C ILE A 158 17.98 -28.78 15.25
N VAL A 159 18.04 -27.80 16.16
CA VAL A 159 17.91 -28.03 17.62
C VAL A 159 16.49 -28.49 17.99
N GLY A 160 15.47 -27.99 17.29
CA GLY A 160 14.09 -28.45 17.37
C GLY A 160 13.85 -29.86 16.82
N GLY A 161 14.83 -30.48 16.15
CA GLY A 161 14.70 -31.81 15.56
C GLY A 161 14.00 -31.82 14.20
N VAL A 162 14.08 -30.73 13.43
CA VAL A 162 13.48 -30.62 12.09
C VAL A 162 14.58 -30.33 11.08
N ASP A 163 14.45 -30.86 9.86
CA ASP A 163 15.42 -30.59 8.79
C ASP A 163 15.35 -29.12 8.37
N GLY A 164 16.50 -28.51 8.10
CA GLY A 164 16.54 -27.12 7.66
C GLY A 164 15.88 -26.91 6.30
N HIS A 165 15.81 -27.93 5.44
CA HIS A 165 15.74 -27.81 3.98
C HIS A 165 16.91 -26.99 3.40
N ARG A 166 17.02 -26.87 2.06
CA ARG A 166 18.10 -26.11 1.42
C ARG A 166 18.28 -24.72 2.05
N HIS A 167 19.54 -24.35 2.33
CA HIS A 167 19.86 -23.12 3.04
C HIS A 167 19.73 -21.89 2.11
N ASP A 168 20.15 -22.04 0.86
CA ASP A 168 20.18 -21.00 -0.17
C ASP A 168 19.85 -21.59 -1.55
N LEU A 169 20.10 -20.81 -2.62
CA LEU A 169 19.90 -21.23 -4.01
C LEU A 169 21.04 -22.10 -4.55
N SER A 170 22.21 -22.09 -3.90
CA SER A 170 23.42 -22.81 -4.33
C SER A 170 23.48 -24.23 -3.76
N SER A 171 22.83 -24.45 -2.62
CA SER A 171 22.80 -25.73 -1.90
C SER A 171 22.01 -26.83 -2.62
N MET A 172 20.96 -26.46 -3.37
CA MET A 172 20.10 -27.41 -4.11
C MET A 172 19.28 -26.65 -5.17
N ILE A 173 19.19 -27.22 -6.37
CA ILE A 173 18.38 -26.69 -7.46
C ILE A 173 16.93 -27.10 -7.22
N MET A 174 16.00 -26.15 -7.30
CA MET A 174 14.56 -26.37 -7.22
C MET A 174 13.93 -25.62 -8.38
N LEU A 175 13.31 -26.36 -9.29
CA LEU A 175 12.62 -25.84 -10.45
C LEU A 175 11.14 -25.66 -10.11
N LYS A 176 10.64 -24.44 -10.30
CA LYS A 176 9.24 -24.06 -10.11
C LYS A 176 8.56 -23.78 -11.45
N ASP A 177 7.24 -23.68 -11.45
CA ASP A 177 6.37 -23.12 -12.49
C ASP A 177 7.07 -22.16 -13.49
N ASN A 178 7.64 -21.06 -13.00
CA ASN A 178 8.29 -20.00 -13.78
C ASN A 178 9.55 -20.47 -14.53
N HIS A 179 10.28 -21.44 -13.98
CA HIS A 179 11.47 -22.03 -14.58
C HIS A 179 11.09 -23.01 -15.69
N ILE A 180 10.00 -23.77 -15.48
CA ILE A 180 9.42 -24.70 -16.45
C ILE A 180 8.87 -23.90 -17.64
N TRP A 181 8.06 -22.86 -17.37
CA TRP A 181 7.52 -21.95 -18.38
C TRP A 181 8.62 -21.28 -19.21
N ALA A 182 9.65 -20.72 -18.57
CA ALA A 182 10.76 -20.05 -19.26
C ALA A 182 11.65 -21.00 -20.10
N ARG A 183 11.59 -22.32 -19.86
CA ARG A 183 12.32 -23.35 -20.64
C ARG A 183 11.43 -24.09 -21.65
N GLY A 184 10.11 -24.05 -21.50
CA GLY A 184 9.12 -24.66 -22.39
C GLY A 184 8.68 -26.09 -22.02
N SER A 185 9.39 -26.80 -21.13
CA SER A 185 8.95 -28.10 -20.58
C SER A 185 9.71 -28.48 -19.30
N ILE A 186 9.13 -29.39 -18.52
CA ILE A 186 9.78 -29.95 -17.32
C ILE A 186 11.05 -30.72 -17.73
N THR A 187 10.96 -31.53 -18.78
CA THR A 187 12.07 -32.35 -19.28
C THR A 187 13.31 -31.52 -19.60
N GLU A 188 13.16 -30.41 -20.34
CA GLU A 188 14.29 -29.59 -20.73
C GLU A 188 14.80 -28.69 -19.60
N ALA A 189 13.95 -28.33 -18.64
CA ALA A 189 14.38 -27.67 -17.40
C ALA A 189 15.22 -28.61 -16.53
N VAL A 190 14.79 -29.86 -16.31
CA VAL A 190 15.51 -30.86 -15.50
C VAL A 190 16.84 -31.26 -16.14
N LYS A 191 16.87 -31.52 -17.46
CA LYS A 191 18.13 -31.80 -18.18
C LYS A 191 19.13 -30.64 -18.06
N ALA A 192 18.66 -29.40 -18.23
CA ALA A 192 19.50 -28.22 -18.08
C ALA A 192 20.03 -28.08 -16.64
N ALA A 193 19.18 -28.30 -15.63
CA ALA A 193 19.56 -28.29 -14.22
C ALA A 193 20.62 -29.36 -13.88
N LYS A 194 20.43 -30.60 -14.33
CA LYS A 194 21.42 -31.69 -14.15
C LYS A 194 22.74 -31.41 -14.89
N SER A 195 22.68 -30.82 -16.08
CA SER A 195 23.87 -30.40 -16.83
C SER A 195 24.67 -29.31 -16.10
N ALA A 196 23.97 -28.31 -15.53
CA ALA A 196 24.59 -27.20 -14.81
C ALA A 196 25.06 -27.56 -13.40
N GLY A 197 24.28 -28.33 -12.64
CA GLY A 197 24.59 -28.75 -11.26
C GLY A 197 25.48 -29.99 -11.14
N GLY A 198 25.68 -30.72 -12.24
CA GLY A 198 26.45 -31.95 -12.29
C GLY A 198 25.87 -33.07 -11.42
N PHE A 199 26.73 -33.97 -10.96
CA PHE A 199 26.33 -35.11 -10.12
C PHE A 199 26.14 -34.75 -8.63
N ALA A 200 26.57 -33.56 -8.20
CA ALA A 200 26.70 -33.21 -6.78
C ALA A 200 25.47 -32.48 -6.21
N LEU A 201 24.72 -31.75 -7.05
CA LEU A 201 23.51 -31.04 -6.62
C LEU A 201 22.25 -31.86 -6.90
N LYS A 202 21.37 -31.94 -5.90
CA LYS A 202 20.02 -32.43 -6.11
C LYS A 202 19.20 -31.43 -6.94
N VAL A 203 18.29 -31.97 -7.75
CA VAL A 203 17.31 -31.25 -8.55
C VAL A 203 15.92 -31.64 -8.05
N GLU A 204 15.26 -30.68 -7.43
CA GLU A 204 13.87 -30.74 -7.02
C GLU A 204 12.97 -30.09 -8.08
N VAL A 205 11.75 -30.59 -8.28
CA VAL A 205 10.77 -30.02 -9.22
C VAL A 205 9.41 -29.90 -8.55
N GLU A 206 8.81 -28.72 -8.64
CA GLU A 206 7.45 -28.42 -8.21
C GLU A 206 6.47 -28.74 -9.35
N VAL A 207 5.43 -29.54 -9.04
CA VAL A 207 4.43 -30.02 -10.00
C VAL A 207 3.04 -30.00 -9.38
N ASP A 208 2.04 -29.74 -10.23
CA ASP A 208 0.60 -29.61 -9.89
C ASP A 208 -0.22 -30.84 -10.30
N SER A 209 0.42 -31.85 -10.91
CA SER A 209 -0.22 -32.96 -11.61
C SER A 209 0.60 -34.24 -11.55
N GLU A 210 -0.06 -35.40 -11.64
CA GLU A 210 0.62 -36.71 -11.69
C GLU A 210 1.46 -36.86 -12.96
N GLU A 211 0.99 -36.30 -14.07
CA GLU A 211 1.67 -36.28 -15.36
C GLU A 211 2.95 -35.43 -15.31
N GLY A 212 2.89 -34.26 -14.65
CA GLY A 212 4.08 -33.45 -14.39
C GLY A 212 5.09 -34.16 -13.49
N ALA A 213 4.62 -34.88 -12.46
CA ALA A 213 5.47 -35.73 -11.63
C ALA A 213 6.16 -36.83 -12.47
N ASP A 214 5.44 -37.49 -13.36
CA ASP A 214 6.02 -38.50 -14.27
C ASP A 214 7.08 -37.93 -15.20
N GLU A 215 6.83 -36.76 -15.79
CA GLU A 215 7.79 -36.08 -16.66
C GLU A 215 9.07 -35.72 -15.88
N ALA A 216 8.93 -35.18 -14.67
CA ALA A 216 10.04 -34.85 -13.79
C ALA A 216 10.87 -36.08 -13.38
N ILE A 217 10.23 -37.19 -13.01
CA ILE A 217 10.92 -38.46 -12.65
C ILE A 217 11.61 -39.07 -13.87
N ALA A 218 10.96 -39.05 -15.05
CA ALA A 218 11.54 -39.53 -16.30
C ALA A 218 12.79 -38.72 -16.69
N ALA A 219 12.68 -37.39 -16.68
CA ALA A 219 13.78 -36.46 -16.99
C ALA A 219 14.92 -36.51 -15.95
N GLY A 220 14.57 -36.79 -14.69
CA GLY A 220 15.52 -37.16 -13.65
C GLY A 220 15.71 -36.16 -12.52
N ALA A 221 14.62 -35.55 -12.06
CA ALA A 221 14.56 -34.96 -10.74
C ALA A 221 14.83 -36.01 -9.64
N ASP A 222 15.42 -35.56 -8.53
CA ASP A 222 15.69 -36.38 -7.34
C ASP A 222 14.59 -36.24 -6.29
N ILE A 223 13.84 -35.12 -6.32
CA ILE A 223 12.74 -34.79 -5.41
C ILE A 223 11.61 -34.19 -6.25
N ILE A 224 10.37 -34.64 -6.01
CA ILE A 224 9.15 -34.12 -6.64
C ILE A 224 8.31 -33.48 -5.55
N MET A 225 8.11 -32.17 -5.60
CA MET A 225 7.19 -31.44 -4.74
C MET A 225 5.81 -31.42 -5.38
N LEU A 226 4.86 -32.10 -4.74
CA LEU A 226 3.44 -32.06 -5.11
C LEU A 226 2.83 -30.81 -4.47
N ASP A 227 2.65 -29.75 -5.26
CA ASP A 227 2.05 -28.49 -4.82
C ASP A 227 0.57 -28.44 -5.24
N ASN A 228 -0.24 -27.69 -4.48
CA ASN A 228 -1.67 -27.47 -4.72
C ASN A 228 -2.59 -28.72 -4.73
N PHE A 229 -2.12 -29.86 -4.22
CA PHE A 229 -2.99 -31.04 -3.94
C PHE A 229 -3.69 -30.90 -2.58
N ASP A 230 -4.98 -31.25 -2.51
CA ASP A 230 -5.67 -31.41 -1.22
C ASP A 230 -5.21 -32.67 -0.46
N GLY A 231 -5.56 -32.75 0.83
CA GLY A 231 -5.05 -33.80 1.71
C GLY A 231 -5.44 -35.25 1.35
N ASP A 232 -6.49 -35.47 0.55
CA ASP A 232 -6.90 -36.81 0.11
C ASP A 232 -6.45 -37.10 -1.33
N GLY A 233 -6.53 -36.13 -2.24
CA GLY A 233 -5.96 -36.18 -3.58
C GLY A 233 -4.45 -36.43 -3.53
N LEU A 234 -3.73 -35.76 -2.63
CA LEU A 234 -2.30 -35.98 -2.39
C LEU A 234 -1.98 -37.43 -2.00
N LYS A 235 -2.82 -38.09 -1.18
CA LYS A 235 -2.62 -39.49 -0.78
C LYS A 235 -2.78 -40.44 -1.96
N VAL A 236 -3.78 -40.17 -2.81
CA VAL A 236 -4.04 -40.95 -4.03
C VAL A 236 -2.88 -40.76 -5.01
N ALA A 237 -2.49 -39.52 -5.28
CA ALA A 237 -1.41 -39.18 -6.20
C ALA A 237 -0.06 -39.77 -5.74
N ALA A 238 0.32 -39.58 -4.47
CA ALA A 238 1.56 -40.13 -3.93
C ALA A 238 1.62 -41.67 -4.08
N ARG A 239 0.53 -42.37 -3.76
CA ARG A 239 0.45 -43.83 -3.92
C ARG A 239 0.48 -44.27 -5.39
N SER A 240 -0.21 -43.56 -6.26
CA SER A 240 -0.21 -43.79 -7.70
C SER A 240 1.19 -43.64 -8.29
N ILE A 241 1.84 -42.50 -8.09
CA ILE A 241 3.20 -42.21 -8.56
C ILE A 241 4.19 -43.26 -8.04
N ARG A 242 4.15 -43.59 -6.74
CA ARG A 242 4.97 -44.66 -6.14
C ARG A 242 4.76 -46.01 -6.81
N GLY A 243 3.50 -46.42 -7.01
CA GLY A 243 3.16 -47.68 -7.67
C GLY A 243 3.63 -47.74 -9.12
N ARG A 244 3.50 -46.62 -9.86
CA ARG A 244 3.86 -46.52 -11.28
C ARG A 244 5.37 -46.47 -11.50
N TRP A 245 6.16 -45.95 -10.55
CA TRP A 245 7.62 -45.87 -10.63
C TRP A 245 8.40 -46.88 -9.76
N ALA A 246 7.70 -47.73 -8.99
CA ALA A 246 8.32 -48.78 -8.17
C ALA A 246 9.33 -49.63 -8.97
N GLY A 247 10.59 -49.64 -8.51
CA GLY A 247 11.68 -50.39 -9.14
C GLY A 247 12.19 -49.82 -10.48
N LYS A 248 11.62 -48.71 -10.99
CA LYS A 248 12.06 -48.05 -12.23
C LYS A 248 13.09 -46.94 -11.95
N ARG A 249 12.87 -46.15 -10.91
CA ARG A 249 13.76 -45.05 -10.49
C ARG A 249 13.60 -44.73 -9.01
N GLU A 250 14.68 -44.32 -8.35
CA GLU A 250 14.63 -43.73 -7.02
C GLU A 250 14.41 -42.21 -7.10
N PHE A 251 13.49 -41.70 -6.29
CA PHE A 251 13.14 -40.29 -6.13
C PHE A 251 12.44 -40.12 -4.76
N LEU A 252 12.40 -38.89 -4.26
CA LEU A 252 11.64 -38.53 -3.06
C LEU A 252 10.36 -37.77 -3.43
N LEU A 253 9.27 -38.00 -2.70
CA LEU A 253 8.07 -37.17 -2.75
C LEU A 253 8.06 -36.16 -1.60
N GLU A 254 7.87 -34.88 -1.93
CA GLU A 254 7.65 -33.80 -0.99
C GLU A 254 6.21 -33.26 -1.09
N CYS A 255 5.61 -32.94 0.05
CA CYS A 255 4.41 -32.12 0.16
C CYS A 255 4.77 -30.77 0.77
N SER A 256 4.29 -29.69 0.14
CA SER A 256 4.37 -28.32 0.65
C SER A 256 3.06 -27.57 0.41
N GLY A 257 3.00 -26.32 0.87
CA GLY A 257 1.83 -25.44 0.70
C GLY A 257 0.86 -25.44 1.89
N GLY A 258 0.62 -24.27 2.48
CA GLY A 258 -0.44 -24.05 3.49
C GLY A 258 -0.37 -24.84 4.81
N LEU A 259 0.61 -25.73 5.03
CA LEU A 259 0.64 -26.63 6.18
C LEU A 259 0.88 -25.93 7.52
N THR A 260 0.00 -26.20 8.50
CA THR A 260 0.02 -25.69 9.88
C THR A 260 -0.22 -26.83 10.88
N SER A 261 -0.10 -26.56 12.18
CA SER A 261 -0.35 -27.55 13.24
C SER A 261 -1.79 -28.07 13.26
N GLU A 262 -2.73 -27.31 12.70
CA GLU A 262 -4.16 -27.61 12.71
C GLU A 262 -4.54 -28.50 11.52
N ASN A 263 -3.90 -28.32 10.36
CA ASN A 263 -4.24 -29.05 9.14
C ASN A 263 -3.28 -30.20 8.78
N VAL A 264 -2.01 -30.20 9.24
CA VAL A 264 -0.99 -31.18 8.81
C VAL A 264 -1.44 -32.63 8.98
N GLY A 265 -2.27 -32.92 9.99
CA GLY A 265 -2.82 -34.25 10.25
C GLY A 265 -3.60 -34.86 9.07
N THR A 266 -4.24 -34.05 8.21
CA THR A 266 -4.93 -34.57 7.00
C THR A 266 -3.96 -34.90 5.87
N TYR A 267 -2.76 -34.33 5.87
CA TYR A 267 -1.72 -34.52 4.84
C TYR A 267 -0.72 -35.63 5.18
N ILE A 268 -0.77 -36.19 6.40
CA ILE A 268 0.14 -37.26 6.82
C ILE A 268 -0.11 -38.53 6.01
N ASN A 269 0.88 -38.88 5.19
CA ASN A 269 0.97 -40.15 4.48
C ASN A 269 2.42 -40.65 4.47
N ASN A 270 2.62 -41.95 4.73
CA ASN A 270 3.95 -42.57 4.64
C ASN A 270 4.36 -42.94 3.20
N ASP A 271 3.49 -42.74 2.20
CA ASP A 271 3.90 -42.76 0.79
C ASP A 271 4.77 -41.52 0.44
N ILE A 272 4.70 -40.44 1.24
CA ILE A 272 5.41 -39.15 1.07
C ILE A 272 6.69 -39.12 1.94
N ASP A 273 7.84 -38.80 1.36
CA ASP A 273 9.14 -38.81 2.04
C ASP A 273 9.41 -37.54 2.85
N ILE A 274 8.92 -36.39 2.39
CA ILE A 274 9.18 -35.07 2.99
C ILE A 274 7.87 -34.30 3.16
N ILE A 275 7.68 -33.69 4.32
CA ILE A 275 6.67 -32.67 4.58
C ILE A 275 7.41 -31.37 4.88
N SER A 276 7.28 -30.34 4.05
CA SER A 276 7.87 -29.03 4.31
C SER A 276 6.83 -27.98 4.67
N THR A 277 7.12 -27.18 5.70
CA THR A 277 6.21 -26.14 6.17
C THR A 277 6.98 -24.89 6.57
N SER A 278 6.41 -23.72 6.27
CA SER A 278 6.92 -22.46 6.81
C SER A 278 6.37 -22.12 8.19
N SER A 279 5.28 -22.74 8.66
CA SER A 279 4.62 -22.39 9.94
C SER A 279 5.52 -22.51 11.18
N ILE A 280 6.54 -23.36 11.12
CA ILE A 280 7.51 -23.58 12.20
C ILE A 280 8.51 -22.42 12.41
N HIS A 281 8.69 -21.55 11.41
CA HIS A 281 9.62 -20.40 11.46
C HIS A 281 9.02 -19.08 10.97
N GLN A 282 8.19 -19.10 9.94
CA GLN A 282 7.45 -17.94 9.46
C GLN A 282 6.34 -17.56 10.47
N GLY A 283 6.26 -16.27 10.80
CA GLY A 283 5.41 -15.73 11.86
C GLY A 283 3.95 -15.46 11.48
N ASN A 284 3.37 -16.16 10.50
CA ASN A 284 2.00 -15.87 10.04
C ASN A 284 0.93 -16.54 10.93
N VAL A 285 0.21 -15.75 11.73
CA VAL A 285 -1.25 -15.82 11.94
C VAL A 285 -1.75 -14.44 12.44
N PRO A 286 -3.07 -14.12 12.42
CA PRO A 286 -3.59 -12.76 12.53
C PRO A 286 -3.52 -12.19 13.96
N LYS A 287 -4.24 -11.09 14.21
CA LYS A 287 -4.50 -10.48 15.53
C LYS A 287 -5.19 -11.42 16.54
N ALA A 288 -4.49 -12.46 17.02
CA ALA A 288 -4.76 -13.19 18.26
C ALA A 288 -3.60 -14.18 18.55
N SER A 289 -3.09 -14.18 19.78
CA SER A 289 -2.13 -15.17 20.29
C SER A 289 -0.78 -15.28 19.55
N MET A 290 0.17 -14.40 19.89
CA MET A 290 1.53 -14.92 20.12
C MET A 290 1.45 -15.92 21.27
N THR A 291 1.39 -17.22 20.96
CA THR A 291 1.35 -18.29 21.95
C THR A 291 2.72 -18.38 22.64
N THR A 292 2.88 -17.56 23.69
CA THR A 292 4.06 -17.40 24.56
C THR A 292 5.41 -17.33 23.84
N PRO A 293 5.93 -16.12 23.49
CA PRO A 293 7.37 -15.98 23.33
C PRO A 293 8.08 -16.47 24.60
N LEU A 294 9.32 -16.98 24.47
CA LEU A 294 10.14 -17.26 25.65
C LEU A 294 10.48 -15.92 26.31
N PHE A 295 9.73 -15.56 27.36
CA PHE A 295 9.93 -14.28 28.06
C PHE A 295 11.20 -14.35 28.88
N LEU A 296 12.34 -14.15 28.23
CA LEU A 296 13.62 -14.04 28.87
C LEU A 296 13.78 -12.66 29.52
N SER A 297 14.41 -12.61 30.68
CA SER A 297 14.97 -11.35 31.19
C SER A 297 16.29 -11.62 31.87
N LEU A 298 17.29 -10.80 31.53
CA LEU A 298 18.54 -10.73 32.24
C LEU A 298 18.34 -9.81 33.45
N CYS A 299 18.62 -10.26 34.67
CA CYS A 299 18.35 -9.48 35.87
C CYS A 299 19.62 -9.32 36.71
N VAL A 300 20.14 -8.10 36.77
CA VAL A 300 21.23 -7.70 37.68
C VAL A 300 20.64 -7.44 39.06
N ARG A 301 20.96 -8.28 40.05
CA ARG A 301 20.59 -8.05 41.47
C ARG A 301 21.84 -7.94 42.32
N ARG A 302 21.83 -7.00 43.29
CA ARG A 302 22.82 -6.98 44.37
C ARG A 302 22.73 -8.29 45.16
N ALA A 303 23.84 -9.02 45.24
CA ALA A 303 24.03 -10.07 46.23
C ALA A 303 24.26 -9.42 47.60
N ILE A 304 23.18 -9.20 48.36
CA ILE A 304 23.26 -8.87 49.79
C ILE A 304 23.10 -10.19 50.56
N ALA A 305 24.17 -10.60 51.23
CA ALA A 305 24.16 -11.66 52.23
C ALA A 305 23.75 -11.10 53.62
N VAL A 306 23.94 -11.91 54.67
CA VAL A 306 23.62 -11.65 56.11
C VAL A 306 22.10 -11.69 56.47
N PRO A 307 21.69 -11.99 57.72
CA PRO A 307 21.25 -13.36 58.06
C PRO A 307 19.85 -13.45 58.75
N LEU A 308 19.51 -14.63 59.30
CA LEU A 308 18.26 -14.91 60.03
C LEU A 308 18.03 -14.05 61.29
N SER A 309 16.77 -13.65 61.51
CA SER A 309 16.14 -13.60 62.85
C SER A 309 14.59 -13.59 62.75
N LEU A 310 13.89 -14.21 63.72
CA LEU A 310 12.42 -14.33 63.76
C LEU A 310 11.73 -13.13 64.45
N SER A 311 10.46 -12.84 64.13
CA SER A 311 9.27 -12.99 65.03
C SER A 311 8.04 -12.12 64.64
N LEU A 312 6.90 -12.34 65.33
CA LEU A 312 5.51 -12.02 64.95
C LEU A 312 5.03 -10.59 65.28
N SER A 313 3.94 -10.13 64.61
CA SER A 313 2.64 -9.81 65.27
C SER A 313 1.51 -9.39 64.29
N LEU A 314 0.25 -9.48 64.75
CA LEU A 314 -1.03 -9.30 64.00
C LEU A 314 -1.69 -7.93 64.27
N SER A 315 -2.58 -7.44 63.36
CA SER A 315 -4.03 -7.26 63.62
C SER A 315 -4.89 -6.60 62.50
N LEU A 316 -6.22 -6.85 62.58
CA LEU A 316 -7.39 -6.47 61.76
C LEU A 316 -7.81 -4.98 61.90
N ALA A 317 -8.85 -4.37 61.27
CA ALA A 317 -9.64 -4.43 60.00
C ALA A 317 -10.67 -3.22 60.04
N VAL A 318 -11.41 -2.74 59.00
CA VAL A 318 -12.80 -3.11 58.58
C VAL A 318 -13.47 -1.96 57.74
N ARG A 319 -14.13 -2.28 56.60
CA ARG A 319 -15.26 -1.64 55.82
C ARG A 319 -15.40 -0.11 55.50
N PRO A 320 -16.03 0.23 54.35
CA PRO A 320 -16.86 1.42 54.13
C PRO A 320 -18.40 1.14 54.13
N LEU A 321 -19.22 2.21 54.09
CA LEU A 321 -20.70 2.20 54.21
C LEU A 321 -21.37 3.14 53.17
N SER A 322 -22.71 3.09 53.06
CA SER A 322 -23.53 3.63 51.94
C SER A 322 -24.67 4.57 52.37
N VAL A 323 -25.38 5.16 51.37
CA VAL A 323 -26.83 5.55 51.30
C VAL A 323 -27.20 7.04 51.05
N SER A 324 -27.72 7.29 49.83
CA SER A 324 -28.89 8.09 49.36
C SER A 324 -29.58 9.18 50.23
N CYS A 325 -29.92 10.32 49.60
CA CYS A 325 -31.29 10.93 49.47
C CYS A 325 -31.24 12.25 48.65
N ALA A 326 -32.29 12.85 48.05
CA ALA A 326 -33.71 12.51 47.79
C ALA A 326 -34.26 13.37 46.61
N ALA A 327 -35.52 13.20 46.17
CA ALA A 327 -36.17 13.97 45.07
C ALA A 327 -37.30 14.92 45.52
N ARG A 328 -37.57 15.99 44.75
CA ARG A 328 -38.84 16.77 44.77
C ARG A 328 -39.25 17.26 43.37
N ARG A 329 -40.56 17.31 43.12
CA ARG A 329 -41.19 17.86 41.90
C ARG A 329 -41.69 19.29 42.13
N THR A 330 -41.65 20.11 41.09
CA THR A 330 -42.57 21.24 40.85
C THR A 330 -43.03 21.19 39.39
N MET A 331 -44.28 21.58 39.14
CA MET A 331 -44.83 21.74 37.78
C MET A 331 -44.67 23.19 37.34
N GLU A 332 -44.34 23.43 36.06
CA GLU A 332 -45.07 24.37 35.18
C GLU A 332 -44.50 24.42 33.75
N ASN A 333 -45.42 24.41 32.78
CA ASN A 333 -45.34 24.93 31.40
C ASN A 333 -44.12 24.64 30.49
N SER A 334 -44.33 23.61 29.64
CA SER A 334 -44.05 23.59 28.19
C SER A 334 -43.07 24.64 27.62
N ILE A 335 -41.79 24.27 27.52
CA ILE A 335 -40.92 24.68 26.42
C ILE A 335 -40.38 23.40 25.78
N ARG A 336 -40.65 23.20 24.48
CA ARG A 336 -40.08 22.08 23.73
C ARG A 336 -38.57 22.30 23.61
N PRO A 337 -37.71 21.32 23.93
CA PRO A 337 -36.29 21.45 23.59
C PRO A 337 -36.18 21.61 22.07
N HIS A 338 -35.47 22.65 21.62
CA HIS A 338 -35.05 22.73 20.23
C HIS A 338 -34.10 21.55 19.94
N PRO A 339 -34.15 20.94 18.75
CA PRO A 339 -33.20 19.91 18.38
C PRO A 339 -31.78 20.49 18.43
N THR A 340 -30.84 19.72 18.97
CA THR A 340 -29.41 20.05 18.91
C THR A 340 -29.02 20.26 17.45
N ARG A 341 -28.44 21.43 17.15
CA ARG A 341 -28.10 21.83 15.79
C ARG A 341 -26.93 20.98 15.29
N ARG A 342 -27.25 19.90 14.56
CA ARG A 342 -26.28 19.00 13.92
C ARG A 342 -25.23 19.81 13.13
N THR A 343 -23.96 19.46 13.30
CA THR A 343 -22.79 20.15 12.77
C THR A 343 -22.11 19.36 11.65
N TYR A 344 -21.08 19.96 11.04
CA TYR A 344 -20.27 19.29 10.03
C TYR A 344 -19.45 18.13 10.62
N ASP A 345 -18.91 18.30 11.83
CA ASP A 345 -18.17 17.24 12.52
C ASP A 345 -19.08 16.06 12.89
N ASP A 346 -20.33 16.33 13.30
CA ASP A 346 -21.34 15.28 13.50
C ASP A 346 -21.59 14.51 12.19
N ALA A 347 -21.76 15.22 11.07
CA ALA A 347 -21.97 14.59 9.76
C ALA A 347 -20.76 13.74 9.30
N LEU A 348 -19.53 14.17 9.63
CA LEU A 348 -18.32 13.38 9.37
C LEU A 348 -18.25 12.13 10.25
N ALA A 349 -18.59 12.25 11.53
CA ALA A 349 -18.64 11.11 12.47
C ALA A 349 -19.70 10.09 12.03
N ASP A 350 -20.91 10.53 11.71
CA ASP A 350 -22.00 9.70 11.19
C ASP A 350 -21.59 9.01 9.88
N LEU A 351 -20.98 9.74 8.93
CA LEU A 351 -20.49 9.18 7.67
C LEU A 351 -19.42 8.08 7.88
N GLN A 352 -18.56 8.22 8.90
CA GLN A 352 -17.55 7.20 9.25
C GLN A 352 -18.15 5.92 9.84
N THR A 353 -19.41 5.94 10.30
CA THR A 353 -20.12 4.71 10.75
C THR A 353 -20.55 3.81 9.59
N LEU A 354 -20.63 4.34 8.36
CA LEU A 354 -21.06 3.56 7.19
C LEU A 354 -19.98 2.57 6.74
N GLN A 355 -20.42 1.41 6.22
CA GLN A 355 -19.50 0.38 5.71
C GLN A 355 -18.59 0.96 4.62
N SER A 356 -17.27 0.87 4.82
CA SER A 356 -16.28 1.43 3.89
C SER A 356 -16.05 0.54 2.66
N ASN A 357 -15.60 1.14 1.55
CA ASN A 357 -15.18 0.38 0.36
C ASN A 357 -14.02 -0.60 0.64
N ARG A 358 -13.25 -0.42 1.73
CA ARG A 358 -12.25 -1.41 2.14
C ARG A 358 -12.92 -2.64 2.76
N ALA A 359 -13.91 -2.44 3.64
CA ALA A 359 -14.67 -3.53 4.23
C ALA A 359 -15.48 -4.31 3.17
N ILE A 360 -16.08 -3.62 2.19
CA ILE A 360 -16.76 -4.25 1.05
C ILE A 360 -15.77 -5.07 0.20
N ARG A 361 -14.59 -4.51 -0.13
CA ARG A 361 -13.53 -5.23 -0.86
C ARG A 361 -13.10 -6.52 -0.16
N THR A 362 -12.87 -6.47 1.15
CA THR A 362 -12.51 -7.65 1.95
C THR A 362 -13.64 -8.68 1.94
N ALA A 363 -14.89 -8.26 2.17
CA ALA A 363 -16.04 -9.16 2.15
C ALA A 363 -16.29 -9.83 0.78
N ILE A 364 -15.96 -9.15 -0.34
CA ILE A 364 -16.01 -9.74 -1.69
C ILE A 364 -14.87 -10.75 -1.90
N ALA A 365 -13.66 -10.45 -1.43
CA ALA A 365 -12.51 -11.36 -1.54
C ALA A 365 -12.66 -12.63 -0.68
N ASP A 366 -13.39 -12.55 0.44
CA ASP A 366 -13.66 -13.66 1.35
C ASP A 366 -14.93 -14.47 0.95
N ALA A 367 -15.63 -14.10 -0.13
CA ALA A 367 -16.88 -14.74 -0.55
C ALA A 367 -16.66 -16.03 -1.37
N PRO A 368 -17.58 -17.03 -1.31
CA PRO A 368 -17.52 -18.20 -2.16
C PRO A 368 -17.62 -17.87 -3.66
N GLN A 369 -16.81 -18.53 -4.50
CA GLN A 369 -16.75 -18.30 -5.96
C GLN A 369 -18.09 -18.48 -6.71
N ASP A 370 -19.06 -19.19 -6.14
CA ASP A 370 -20.39 -19.44 -6.73
C ASP A 370 -21.42 -18.34 -6.40
N THR A 371 -21.01 -17.29 -5.68
CA THR A 371 -21.78 -16.06 -5.52
C THR A 371 -21.09 -14.90 -6.23
N ASP A 372 -21.74 -14.32 -7.23
CA ASP A 372 -21.30 -13.11 -7.93
C ASP A 372 -21.95 -11.86 -7.26
N PRO A 373 -21.27 -11.19 -6.31
CA PRO A 373 -21.83 -10.04 -5.60
C PRO A 373 -22.03 -8.81 -6.51
N ASN A 374 -21.33 -8.74 -7.65
CA ASN A 374 -21.42 -7.59 -8.56
C ASN A 374 -22.81 -7.50 -9.22
N ARG A 375 -23.47 -8.63 -9.49
CA ARG A 375 -24.82 -8.67 -10.10
C ARG A 375 -25.90 -7.95 -9.31
N ARG A 376 -25.75 -7.82 -7.98
CA ARG A 376 -26.71 -7.10 -7.13
C ARG A 376 -26.39 -5.61 -6.98
N ALA A 377 -25.21 -5.16 -7.37
CA ALA A 377 -24.74 -3.80 -7.09
C ALA A 377 -25.63 -2.71 -7.68
N ILE A 378 -26.04 -2.84 -8.96
CA ILE A 378 -26.94 -1.88 -9.61
C ILE A 378 -28.39 -2.02 -9.08
N PRO A 379 -29.01 -3.21 -9.01
CA PRO A 379 -30.33 -3.37 -8.39
C PRO A 379 -30.44 -2.77 -6.97
N GLU A 380 -29.43 -2.98 -6.13
CA GLU A 380 -29.38 -2.38 -4.79
C GLU A 380 -29.20 -0.86 -4.86
N MET A 381 -28.36 -0.33 -5.74
CA MET A 381 -28.19 1.12 -5.90
C MET A 381 -29.48 1.80 -6.39
N LEU A 382 -30.26 1.14 -7.25
CA LEU A 382 -31.59 1.60 -7.67
C LEU A 382 -32.60 1.61 -6.51
N GLU A 383 -32.57 0.60 -5.63
CA GLU A 383 -33.35 0.59 -4.38
C GLU A 383 -32.91 1.73 -3.44
N TRP A 384 -31.62 1.98 -3.28
CA TRP A 384 -31.10 3.08 -2.47
C TRP A 384 -31.46 4.46 -3.05
N ALA A 385 -31.48 4.62 -4.37
CA ALA A 385 -31.98 5.84 -5.02
C ALA A 385 -33.47 6.06 -4.69
N ARG A 386 -34.31 5.02 -4.81
CA ARG A 386 -35.73 5.09 -4.43
C ARG A 386 -35.93 5.45 -2.96
N LYS A 387 -35.17 4.83 -2.05
CA LYS A 387 -35.17 5.18 -0.61
C LYS A 387 -34.70 6.62 -0.32
N ALA A 388 -33.82 7.18 -1.15
CA ALA A 388 -33.40 8.59 -1.11
C ALA A 388 -34.46 9.57 -1.69
N GLY A 389 -35.55 9.05 -2.27
CA GLY A 389 -36.60 9.85 -2.92
C GLY A 389 -36.33 10.18 -4.37
N TYR A 390 -35.58 9.32 -5.09
CA TYR A 390 -35.21 9.49 -6.49
C TYR A 390 -35.51 8.25 -7.33
N GLU A 391 -36.34 8.39 -8.35
CA GLU A 391 -36.50 7.36 -9.38
C GLU A 391 -35.37 7.48 -10.41
N ALA A 392 -34.56 6.43 -10.56
CA ALA A 392 -33.37 6.48 -11.40
C ALA A 392 -33.68 6.77 -12.87
N ALA A 393 -34.80 6.23 -13.38
CA ALA A 393 -35.28 6.49 -14.75
C ALA A 393 -35.71 7.96 -14.98
N GLU A 394 -35.92 8.73 -13.92
CA GLU A 394 -36.27 10.16 -13.99
C GLU A 394 -35.06 11.09 -13.78
N LEU A 395 -33.88 10.56 -13.48
CA LEU A 395 -32.65 11.35 -13.48
C LEU A 395 -32.46 11.96 -14.87
N GLY A 396 -32.22 13.28 -14.92
CA GLY A 396 -32.16 14.05 -16.16
C GLY A 396 -33.50 14.68 -16.61
N ASN A 397 -34.66 14.21 -16.13
CA ASN A 397 -35.95 14.84 -16.44
C ASN A 397 -36.08 16.27 -15.86
N GLN A 398 -35.29 16.59 -14.84
CA GLN A 398 -35.20 17.94 -14.25
C GLN A 398 -34.14 18.83 -14.94
N GLY A 399 -33.65 18.43 -16.11
CA GLY A 399 -32.76 19.22 -16.97
C GLY A 399 -31.25 18.96 -16.81
N GLN A 400 -30.85 18.10 -15.86
CA GLN A 400 -29.44 17.71 -15.70
C GLN A 400 -28.95 16.91 -16.91
N ARG A 401 -27.76 17.25 -17.41
CA ARG A 401 -27.02 16.50 -18.42
C ARG A 401 -25.69 16.03 -17.85
N TYR A 402 -25.46 14.73 -17.85
CA TYR A 402 -24.31 14.10 -17.21
C TYR A 402 -23.22 13.72 -18.24
N ILE A 403 -21.98 14.11 -17.96
CA ILE A 403 -20.77 13.56 -18.60
C ILE A 403 -20.26 12.47 -17.66
N HIS A 404 -20.40 11.20 -18.06
CA HIS A 404 -20.12 10.04 -17.21
C HIS A 404 -18.74 9.48 -17.54
N VAL A 405 -17.86 9.34 -16.54
CA VAL A 405 -16.42 9.14 -16.76
C VAL A 405 -15.89 7.92 -16.01
N ALA A 406 -15.44 6.91 -16.77
CA ALA A 406 -14.74 5.73 -16.28
C ALA A 406 -13.27 5.71 -16.73
N GLY A 407 -12.55 4.65 -16.36
CA GLY A 407 -11.12 4.46 -16.68
C GLY A 407 -10.27 4.11 -15.46
N THR A 408 -8.98 3.86 -15.69
CA THR A 408 -8.02 3.53 -14.63
C THR A 408 -7.27 4.79 -14.17
N LYS A 409 -6.58 5.48 -15.10
CA LYS A 409 -5.78 6.68 -14.83
C LYS A 409 -6.31 7.87 -15.64
N GLY A 410 -6.13 9.09 -15.12
CA GLY A 410 -6.54 10.32 -15.80
C GLY A 410 -7.97 10.81 -15.53
N LYS A 411 -8.89 9.97 -15.01
CA LYS A 411 -10.29 10.31 -14.69
C LYS A 411 -10.49 11.73 -14.11
N GLY A 412 -10.13 11.96 -12.84
CA GLY A 412 -10.25 13.28 -12.21
C GLY A 412 -9.59 14.44 -12.95
N SER A 413 -8.41 14.23 -13.57
CA SER A 413 -7.72 15.25 -14.38
C SER A 413 -8.50 15.60 -15.66
N MET A 414 -9.11 14.61 -16.33
CA MET A 414 -9.97 14.84 -17.49
C MET A 414 -11.27 15.55 -17.05
N CYS A 415 -11.90 15.10 -15.96
CA CYS A 415 -13.11 15.72 -15.41
C CYS A 415 -12.93 17.21 -15.08
N VAL A 416 -11.84 17.59 -14.42
CA VAL A 416 -11.57 18.99 -14.06
C VAL A 416 -11.13 19.85 -15.26
N MET A 417 -10.47 19.27 -16.27
CA MET A 417 -10.23 19.96 -17.54
C MET A 417 -11.55 20.28 -18.26
N VAL A 418 -12.49 19.32 -18.32
CA VAL A 418 -13.85 19.58 -18.85
C VAL A 418 -14.58 20.62 -18.00
N GLU A 419 -14.55 20.52 -16.66
CA GLU A 419 -15.11 21.54 -15.75
C GLU A 419 -14.57 22.94 -16.08
N ASN A 420 -13.24 23.09 -16.24
CA ASN A 420 -12.61 24.38 -16.48
C ASN A 420 -12.87 24.95 -17.89
N ILE A 421 -13.00 24.12 -18.91
CA ILE A 421 -13.43 24.58 -20.26
C ILE A 421 -14.88 25.10 -20.18
N LEU A 422 -15.78 24.30 -19.62
CA LEU A 422 -17.20 24.65 -19.52
C LEU A 422 -17.45 25.86 -18.61
N LEU A 423 -16.62 26.06 -17.58
CA LEU A 423 -16.64 27.26 -16.73
C LEU A 423 -16.36 28.55 -17.50
N GLN A 424 -15.53 28.54 -18.54
CA GLN A 424 -15.32 29.76 -19.34
C GLN A 424 -16.58 30.12 -20.14
N TYR A 425 -17.32 29.14 -20.61
CA TYR A 425 -18.62 29.36 -21.25
C TYR A 425 -19.68 29.83 -20.24
N ARG A 426 -19.78 29.20 -19.05
CA ARG A 426 -20.68 29.69 -17.99
C ARG A 426 -20.37 31.14 -17.60
N ARG A 427 -19.11 31.51 -17.41
CA ARG A 427 -18.71 32.89 -17.07
C ARG A 427 -19.13 33.88 -18.17
N ALA A 428 -19.05 33.49 -19.44
CA ALA A 428 -19.52 34.30 -20.57
C ALA A 428 -21.06 34.38 -20.65
N GLU A 429 -21.79 33.32 -20.24
CA GLU A 429 -23.25 33.37 -20.04
C GLU A 429 -23.62 34.36 -18.92
N GLU A 430 -22.95 34.29 -17.76
CA GLU A 430 -23.18 35.18 -16.60
C GLU A 430 -22.83 36.65 -16.88
N ALA A 431 -21.79 36.89 -17.69
CA ALA A 431 -21.40 38.22 -18.14
C ALA A 431 -22.34 38.81 -19.21
N GLY A 432 -23.28 38.02 -19.76
CA GLY A 432 -24.16 38.42 -20.85
C GLY A 432 -23.47 38.50 -22.22
N GLU A 433 -22.28 37.91 -22.36
CA GLU A 433 -21.54 37.81 -23.63
C GLU A 433 -22.15 36.75 -24.56
N LEU A 434 -22.79 35.73 -23.98
CA LEU A 434 -23.56 34.70 -24.68
C LEU A 434 -25.06 34.91 -24.46
N LYS A 435 -25.86 34.77 -25.53
CA LYS A 435 -27.29 35.15 -25.53
C LYS A 435 -28.23 34.20 -24.79
N ASP A 436 -27.79 32.97 -24.53
CA ASP A 436 -28.61 31.92 -23.92
C ASP A 436 -27.82 31.20 -22.81
N GLU A 437 -28.41 31.01 -21.63
CA GLU A 437 -27.82 30.20 -20.55
C GLU A 437 -27.95 28.68 -20.83
N ARG A 438 -27.04 28.13 -21.62
CA ARG A 438 -27.08 26.73 -22.08
C ARG A 438 -26.31 25.81 -21.14
N VAL A 439 -25.10 26.19 -20.72
CA VAL A 439 -24.27 25.42 -19.78
C VAL A 439 -24.86 25.49 -18.38
N GLY A 440 -25.23 26.68 -17.91
CA GLY A 440 -25.74 26.91 -16.56
C GLY A 440 -24.84 26.36 -15.45
N LYS A 441 -25.43 25.92 -14.33
CA LYS A 441 -24.65 25.48 -13.17
C LYS A 441 -23.96 24.14 -13.41
N ILE A 442 -22.67 24.09 -13.08
CA ILE A 442 -21.78 22.95 -13.31
C ILE A 442 -21.56 22.23 -11.98
N GLY A 443 -21.90 20.95 -11.92
CA GLY A 443 -21.57 20.05 -10.81
C GLY A 443 -20.47 19.08 -11.22
N LEU A 444 -19.53 18.79 -10.32
CA LEU A 444 -18.48 17.78 -10.53
C LEU A 444 -18.42 16.83 -9.32
N TYR A 445 -18.57 15.53 -9.58
CA TYR A 445 -18.35 14.46 -8.61
C TYR A 445 -17.04 13.73 -8.91
N THR A 446 -16.15 13.63 -7.91
CA THR A 446 -14.85 12.95 -8.04
C THR A 446 -14.55 11.97 -6.91
N SER A 447 -13.66 11.02 -7.17
CA SER A 447 -13.24 10.06 -6.16
C SER A 447 -11.84 9.46 -6.38
N PRO A 448 -11.08 9.21 -5.30
CA PRO A 448 -11.28 9.67 -3.92
C PRO A 448 -11.00 11.18 -3.74
N HIS A 449 -11.29 11.73 -2.56
CA HIS A 449 -10.78 13.05 -2.17
C HIS A 449 -9.31 12.99 -1.75
N LEU A 450 -8.68 14.16 -1.65
CA LEU A 450 -7.29 14.32 -1.23
C LEU A 450 -7.19 14.75 0.24
N VAL A 451 -7.91 15.81 0.64
CA VAL A 451 -7.84 16.37 2.00
C VAL A 451 -9.17 16.25 2.77
N THR A 452 -10.28 16.68 2.16
CA THR A 452 -11.62 16.73 2.76
C THR A 452 -12.65 15.99 1.91
N VAL A 453 -13.64 15.37 2.55
CA VAL A 453 -14.72 14.68 1.80
C VAL A 453 -15.53 15.61 0.88
N ARG A 454 -15.52 16.92 1.16
CA ARG A 454 -16.20 17.95 0.36
C ARG A 454 -15.57 18.14 -1.02
N GLU A 455 -14.30 17.79 -1.23
CA GLU A 455 -13.67 17.78 -2.56
C GLU A 455 -14.39 16.89 -3.57
N ARG A 456 -15.04 15.82 -3.08
CA ARG A 456 -15.80 14.90 -3.93
C ARG A 456 -16.97 15.59 -4.61
N ILE A 457 -17.52 16.68 -4.08
CA ILE A 457 -18.71 17.35 -4.62
C ILE A 457 -18.38 18.83 -4.82
N ARG A 458 -18.26 19.22 -6.09
CA ARG A 458 -17.94 20.58 -6.51
C ARG A 458 -19.10 21.19 -7.27
N ILE A 459 -19.27 22.50 -7.11
CA ILE A 459 -20.17 23.34 -7.87
C ILE A 459 -19.32 24.49 -8.41
N ASP A 460 -19.34 24.65 -9.73
CA ASP A 460 -18.67 25.73 -10.47
C ASP A 460 -17.17 25.88 -10.17
N GLY A 461 -16.45 24.75 -10.07
CA GLY A 461 -15.01 24.78 -9.77
C GLY A 461 -14.67 24.96 -8.29
N VAL A 462 -15.67 24.98 -7.39
CA VAL A 462 -15.48 25.15 -5.95
C VAL A 462 -16.12 23.97 -5.20
N SER A 463 -15.39 23.38 -4.26
CA SER A 463 -15.93 22.33 -3.38
C SER A 463 -17.03 22.88 -2.47
N ILE A 464 -18.12 22.12 -2.28
CA ILE A 464 -19.25 22.62 -1.48
C ILE A 464 -18.82 22.99 -0.05
N SER A 465 -19.50 23.98 0.52
CA SER A 465 -19.25 24.43 1.89
C SER A 465 -19.65 23.37 2.92
N GLU A 466 -19.14 23.51 4.14
CA GLU A 466 -19.54 22.69 5.29
C GLU A 466 -21.02 22.81 5.59
N SER A 467 -21.59 24.02 5.43
CA SER A 467 -23.02 24.26 5.60
C SER A 467 -23.88 23.53 4.58
N LEU A 468 -23.50 23.52 3.29
CA LEU A 468 -24.22 22.78 2.24
C LEU A 468 -24.03 21.26 2.42
N PHE A 469 -22.81 20.81 2.70
CA PHE A 469 -22.55 19.39 2.97
C PHE A 469 -23.40 18.88 4.14
N THR A 470 -23.34 19.55 5.30
CA THR A 470 -24.08 19.16 6.51
C THR A 470 -25.58 19.11 6.25
N ARG A 471 -26.11 20.13 5.57
CA ARG A 471 -27.52 20.21 5.21
C ARG A 471 -27.95 19.00 4.36
N TYR A 472 -27.30 18.80 3.21
CA TYR A 472 -27.71 17.78 2.24
C TYR A 472 -27.37 16.36 2.70
N PHE A 473 -26.35 16.20 3.54
CA PHE A 473 -26.08 14.95 4.27
C PHE A 473 -27.29 14.60 5.14
N TYR A 474 -27.70 15.49 6.05
CA TYR A 474 -28.82 15.17 6.94
C TYR A 474 -30.18 15.09 6.24
N GLU A 475 -30.41 15.87 5.17
CA GLU A 475 -31.60 15.71 4.32
C GLU A 475 -31.71 14.30 3.70
N LEU A 476 -30.59 13.65 3.33
CA LEU A 476 -30.61 12.24 2.91
C LEU A 476 -30.63 11.25 4.07
N TRP A 477 -29.86 11.53 5.13
CA TRP A 477 -29.78 10.66 6.31
C TRP A 477 -31.15 10.42 6.92
N ASP A 478 -31.94 11.49 7.10
CA ASP A 478 -33.28 11.43 7.69
C ASP A 478 -34.29 10.74 6.75
N ARG A 479 -34.12 10.82 5.42
CA ARG A 479 -34.93 10.05 4.45
C ARG A 479 -34.68 8.54 4.58
N PHE A 480 -33.41 8.13 4.70
CA PHE A 480 -33.08 6.72 4.91
C PHE A 480 -33.63 6.20 6.25
N GLU A 481 -33.49 6.97 7.34
CA GLU A 481 -34.07 6.61 8.66
C GLU A 481 -35.60 6.49 8.61
N THR A 482 -36.28 7.42 7.94
CA THR A 482 -37.74 7.41 7.79
C THR A 482 -38.20 6.18 7.00
N THR A 483 -37.56 5.89 5.86
CA THR A 483 -37.94 4.73 5.04
C THR A 483 -37.59 3.40 5.73
N ALA A 484 -36.49 3.32 6.48
CA ALA A 484 -36.13 2.14 7.27
C ALA A 484 -37.13 1.89 8.42
N SER A 485 -37.64 2.94 9.06
CA SER A 485 -38.65 2.83 10.13
C SER A 485 -40.02 2.38 9.63
N ASN A 486 -40.35 2.65 8.37
CA ASN A 486 -41.64 2.34 7.76
C ASN A 486 -41.70 0.96 7.07
N ASN A 487 -40.55 0.35 6.74
CA ASN A 487 -40.49 -0.92 6.00
C ASN A 487 -39.92 -2.05 6.87
N THR A 488 -40.80 -2.87 7.46
CA THR A 488 -40.41 -4.05 8.26
C THR A 488 -39.87 -5.21 7.43
N ASN A 489 -40.02 -5.16 6.10
CA ASN A 489 -39.44 -6.10 5.14
C ASN A 489 -38.51 -5.34 4.18
N SER A 490 -37.22 -5.24 4.49
CA SER A 490 -36.22 -4.75 3.55
C SER A 490 -35.29 -5.88 3.10
N ASP A 491 -35.26 -6.17 1.79
CA ASP A 491 -34.38 -7.20 1.20
C ASP A 491 -32.88 -6.91 1.43
N THR A 492 -32.53 -5.67 1.76
CA THR A 492 -31.16 -5.25 2.06
C THR A 492 -30.74 -5.48 3.52
N GLY A 493 -31.68 -5.67 4.46
CA GLY A 493 -31.41 -5.77 5.91
C GLY A 493 -30.86 -4.50 6.60
N GLU A 494 -30.15 -3.65 5.86
CA GLU A 494 -29.51 -2.43 6.35
C GLU A 494 -30.41 -1.19 6.27
N ALA A 495 -30.18 -0.23 7.17
CA ALA A 495 -30.93 1.03 7.24
C ALA A 495 -30.40 2.12 6.29
N ARG A 496 -29.12 2.08 5.90
CA ARG A 496 -28.44 3.10 5.06
C ARG A 496 -27.46 2.43 4.10
N PRO A 497 -27.19 3.00 2.91
CA PRO A 497 -26.20 2.45 1.99
C PRO A 497 -24.77 2.63 2.53
N GLY A 498 -23.86 1.73 2.13
CA GLY A 498 -22.42 1.86 2.39
C GLY A 498 -21.80 3.16 1.85
N TYR A 499 -20.65 3.54 2.39
CA TYR A 499 -20.00 4.85 2.29
C TYR A 499 -20.00 5.48 0.89
N PHE A 500 -19.58 4.74 -0.14
CA PHE A 500 -19.48 5.28 -1.51
C PHE A 500 -20.83 5.40 -2.22
N ARG A 501 -21.75 4.46 -2.00
CA ARG A 501 -23.12 4.54 -2.50
C ARG A 501 -23.84 5.75 -1.90
N TYR A 502 -23.67 5.97 -0.59
CA TYR A 502 -24.18 7.14 0.11
C TYR A 502 -23.65 8.45 -0.51
N LEU A 503 -22.33 8.58 -0.69
CA LEU A 503 -21.74 9.80 -1.25
C LEU A 503 -22.11 10.05 -2.72
N THR A 504 -22.36 8.99 -3.50
CA THR A 504 -22.84 9.11 -4.88
C THR A 504 -24.27 9.64 -4.91
N LEU A 505 -25.16 9.16 -4.02
CA LEU A 505 -26.51 9.71 -3.86
C LEU A 505 -26.48 11.14 -3.30
N LEU A 506 -25.55 11.45 -2.40
CA LEU A 506 -25.34 12.82 -1.90
C LEU A 506 -24.96 13.78 -3.03
N ALA A 507 -24.06 13.38 -3.94
CA ALA A 507 -23.70 14.20 -5.09
C ALA A 507 -24.91 14.47 -6.01
N ILE A 508 -25.67 13.43 -6.36
CA ILE A 508 -26.91 13.56 -7.17
C ILE A 508 -27.94 14.44 -6.46
N HIS A 509 -28.13 14.26 -5.16
CA HIS A 509 -29.05 15.06 -4.34
C HIS A 509 -28.62 16.54 -4.32
N VAL A 510 -27.34 16.83 -4.06
CA VAL A 510 -26.78 18.19 -4.12
C VAL A 510 -26.99 18.81 -5.49
N PHE A 511 -26.66 18.10 -6.58
CA PHE A 511 -26.80 18.64 -7.94
C PHE A 511 -28.26 18.99 -8.29
N ILE A 512 -29.20 18.15 -7.87
CA ILE A 512 -30.64 18.41 -8.04
C ILE A 512 -31.09 19.61 -7.20
N GLN A 513 -30.77 19.65 -5.90
CA GLN A 513 -31.21 20.72 -5.00
C GLN A 513 -30.58 22.08 -5.33
N GLU A 514 -29.35 22.09 -5.86
CA GLU A 514 -28.65 23.31 -6.25
C GLU A 514 -28.98 23.78 -7.68
N GLY A 515 -29.77 23.03 -8.45
CA GLY A 515 -30.14 23.40 -9.82
C GLY A 515 -28.97 23.33 -10.81
N VAL A 516 -28.08 22.34 -10.64
CA VAL A 516 -27.06 22.00 -11.63
C VAL A 516 -27.76 21.65 -12.96
N LYS A 517 -27.29 22.22 -14.07
CA LYS A 517 -27.68 21.84 -15.44
C LYS A 517 -26.66 20.88 -16.06
N THR A 518 -25.37 21.13 -15.85
CA THR A 518 -24.25 20.34 -16.37
C THR A 518 -23.60 19.55 -15.25
N ALA A 519 -23.61 18.22 -15.28
CA ALA A 519 -22.96 17.40 -14.26
C ALA A 519 -21.82 16.56 -14.86
N ILE A 520 -20.69 16.47 -14.17
CA ILE A 520 -19.57 15.59 -14.53
C ILE A 520 -19.45 14.55 -13.42
N LEU A 521 -19.55 13.26 -13.75
CA LEU A 521 -19.68 12.18 -12.77
C LEU A 521 -18.57 11.14 -12.97
N GLU A 522 -17.57 11.13 -12.09
CA GLU A 522 -16.48 10.13 -12.08
C GLU A 522 -16.94 8.82 -11.42
N CYS A 523 -16.78 7.69 -12.12
CA CYS A 523 -16.91 6.36 -11.52
C CYS A 523 -15.83 6.11 -10.47
N GLY A 524 -16.19 5.47 -9.36
CA GLY A 524 -15.22 5.07 -8.35
C GLY A 524 -14.37 3.89 -8.81
N ILE A 525 -15.01 2.74 -9.02
CA ILE A 525 -14.33 1.47 -9.34
C ILE A 525 -15.13 0.72 -10.41
N GLY A 526 -14.45 0.31 -11.48
CA GLY A 526 -15.09 -0.34 -12.63
C GLY A 526 -15.83 0.65 -13.52
N GLY A 527 -17.11 0.33 -13.82
CA GLY A 527 -18.03 1.07 -14.67
C GLY A 527 -19.43 0.43 -14.64
N GLU A 528 -19.57 -0.77 -15.22
CA GLU A 528 -20.78 -1.60 -15.29
C GLU A 528 -21.57 -1.64 -13.97
N TYR A 529 -20.87 -2.00 -12.88
CA TYR A 529 -21.44 -2.15 -11.54
C TYR A 529 -21.11 -0.98 -10.60
N ASP A 530 -20.57 0.12 -11.12
CA ASP A 530 -20.26 1.29 -10.30
C ASP A 530 -21.55 2.00 -9.87
N SER A 531 -21.56 2.58 -8.66
CA SER A 531 -22.74 3.26 -8.11
C SER A 531 -23.23 4.44 -8.97
N THR A 532 -22.35 5.03 -9.79
CA THR A 532 -22.71 6.08 -10.75
C THR A 532 -23.50 5.56 -11.96
N ASN A 533 -23.46 4.25 -12.27
CA ASN A 533 -24.07 3.68 -13.47
C ASN A 533 -25.59 3.45 -13.40
N ILE A 534 -26.25 4.08 -12.42
CA ILE A 534 -27.71 4.21 -12.35
C ILE A 534 -28.28 5.30 -13.29
N LEU A 535 -27.43 6.09 -13.94
CA LEU A 535 -27.87 7.12 -14.89
C LEU A 535 -28.51 6.47 -16.14
N PRO A 536 -29.74 6.86 -16.50
CA PRO A 536 -30.40 6.40 -17.72
C PRO A 536 -29.87 7.16 -18.94
N ALA A 537 -30.05 6.59 -20.15
CA ALA A 537 -29.48 7.13 -21.39
C ALA A 537 -29.90 8.59 -21.67
N ASN A 538 -31.14 8.97 -21.36
CA ASN A 538 -31.64 10.35 -21.50
C ASN A 538 -30.94 11.36 -20.58
N ALA A 539 -30.32 10.92 -19.48
CA ALA A 539 -29.56 11.78 -18.58
C ALA A 539 -28.14 12.05 -19.08
N VAL A 540 -27.52 11.08 -19.77
CA VAL A 540 -26.10 11.12 -20.13
C VAL A 540 -25.92 11.83 -21.48
N ALA A 541 -25.03 12.83 -21.51
CA ALA A 541 -24.68 13.59 -22.71
C ALA A 541 -23.39 13.08 -23.38
N ALA A 542 -22.50 12.42 -22.63
CA ALA A 542 -21.34 11.71 -23.16
C ALA A 542 -20.86 10.66 -22.15
N SER A 543 -20.44 9.48 -22.65
CA SER A 543 -19.74 8.46 -21.86
C SER A 543 -18.26 8.48 -22.22
N VAL A 544 -17.37 8.51 -21.22
CA VAL A 544 -15.93 8.76 -21.42
C VAL A 544 -15.07 7.71 -20.73
N ILE A 545 -14.19 7.06 -21.48
CA ILE A 545 -13.23 6.07 -20.99
C ILE A 545 -11.82 6.67 -21.03
N THR A 546 -11.30 7.05 -19.86
CA THR A 546 -9.90 7.48 -19.71
C THR A 546 -8.93 6.29 -19.71
N ARG A 547 -7.62 6.53 -19.60
CA ARG A 547 -6.57 5.52 -19.81
C ARG A 547 -6.81 4.26 -18.97
N LEU A 548 -6.81 3.12 -19.64
CA LEU A 548 -6.93 1.80 -19.05
C LEU A 548 -5.56 1.26 -18.66
N GLY A 549 -5.56 0.38 -17.66
CA GLY A 549 -4.38 -0.21 -17.06
C GLY A 549 -4.79 -1.12 -15.90
N ILE A 550 -3.90 -2.04 -15.53
CA ILE A 550 -4.17 -3.06 -14.52
C ILE A 550 -4.31 -2.40 -13.14
N ASP A 551 -5.52 -2.47 -12.57
CA ASP A 551 -5.82 -1.91 -11.27
C ASP A 551 -7.09 -2.53 -10.66
N HIS A 552 -7.17 -2.61 -9.34
CA HIS A 552 -8.28 -3.22 -8.59
C HIS A 552 -8.64 -4.65 -9.04
N THR A 553 -7.65 -5.50 -9.34
CA THR A 553 -7.88 -6.80 -9.99
C THR A 553 -8.79 -7.73 -9.21
N THR A 554 -8.76 -7.66 -7.87
CA THR A 554 -9.66 -8.40 -6.95
C THR A 554 -11.16 -8.14 -7.15
N MET A 555 -11.56 -7.17 -7.99
CA MET A 555 -12.98 -6.90 -8.33
C MET A 555 -13.24 -6.75 -9.84
N LEU A 556 -12.21 -6.47 -10.63
CA LEU A 556 -12.35 -6.11 -12.06
C LEU A 556 -11.70 -7.13 -13.01
N GLY A 557 -11.10 -8.21 -12.48
CA GLY A 557 -10.31 -9.17 -13.24
C GLY A 557 -8.81 -8.85 -13.27
N ASP A 558 -8.00 -9.86 -13.54
CA ASP A 558 -6.53 -9.74 -13.62
C ASP A 558 -6.04 -9.33 -15.03
N THR A 559 -6.94 -9.30 -16.02
CA THR A 559 -6.63 -8.93 -17.42
C THR A 559 -7.06 -7.52 -17.80
N ILE A 560 -6.45 -6.96 -18.86
CA ILE A 560 -6.82 -5.64 -19.38
C ILE A 560 -8.18 -5.69 -20.09
N GLU A 561 -8.55 -6.84 -20.64
CA GLU A 561 -9.84 -7.12 -21.28
C GLU A 561 -11.01 -7.07 -20.29
N GLU A 562 -10.92 -7.74 -19.14
CA GLU A 562 -11.97 -7.71 -18.10
C GLU A 562 -12.16 -6.28 -17.54
N ILE A 563 -11.04 -5.59 -17.31
CA ILE A 563 -11.02 -4.18 -16.89
C ILE A 563 -11.66 -3.27 -17.95
N ALA A 564 -11.40 -3.51 -19.24
CA ALA A 564 -12.02 -2.78 -20.35
C ALA A 564 -13.53 -3.08 -20.46
N TRP A 565 -13.95 -4.34 -20.28
CA TRP A 565 -15.35 -4.75 -20.28
C TRP A 565 -16.13 -4.03 -19.16
N HIS A 566 -15.61 -4.09 -17.92
CA HIS A 566 -16.20 -3.40 -16.78
C HIS A 566 -16.28 -1.90 -17.01
N LYS A 567 -15.24 -1.26 -17.55
CA LYS A 567 -15.23 0.20 -17.73
C LYS A 567 -16.09 0.65 -18.90
N GLY A 568 -16.17 -0.15 -19.98
CA GLY A 568 -17.09 0.06 -21.09
C GLY A 568 -18.58 -0.04 -20.70
N GLY A 569 -18.91 -0.59 -19.53
CA GLY A 569 -20.28 -0.69 -19.01
C GLY A 569 -21.02 0.62 -18.74
N ILE A 570 -20.35 1.77 -18.88
CA ILE A 570 -20.98 3.10 -18.81
C ILE A 570 -21.49 3.62 -20.16
N MET A 571 -21.27 2.87 -21.26
CA MET A 571 -21.85 3.20 -22.56
C MET A 571 -23.38 3.08 -22.50
N LYS A 572 -24.09 3.98 -23.18
CA LYS A 572 -25.56 4.01 -23.23
C LYS A 572 -26.02 4.20 -24.67
N GLU A 573 -27.13 3.59 -25.04
CA GLU A 573 -27.70 3.70 -26.40
C GLU A 573 -27.96 5.17 -26.77
N GLY A 574 -27.54 5.58 -27.97
CA GLY A 574 -27.71 6.95 -28.46
C GLY A 574 -26.81 8.02 -27.82
N VAL A 575 -25.93 7.65 -26.88
CA VAL A 575 -25.00 8.57 -26.22
C VAL A 575 -23.62 8.50 -26.88
N PRO A 576 -22.97 9.63 -27.21
CA PRO A 576 -21.64 9.60 -27.82
C PRO A 576 -20.59 9.10 -26.82
N VAL A 577 -19.75 8.17 -27.29
CA VAL A 577 -18.71 7.52 -26.47
C VAL A 577 -17.33 7.99 -26.92
N PHE A 578 -16.49 8.40 -25.97
CA PHE A 578 -15.12 8.84 -26.21
C PHE A 578 -14.10 8.01 -25.41
N THR A 579 -12.99 7.65 -26.04
CA THR A 579 -11.78 7.12 -25.38
C THR A 579 -10.55 7.84 -25.92
N MET A 580 -9.45 7.81 -25.18
CA MET A 580 -8.12 8.09 -25.74
C MET A 580 -7.51 6.82 -26.36
N ASP A 581 -6.27 6.91 -26.85
CA ASP A 581 -5.47 5.73 -27.24
C ASP A 581 -5.27 4.76 -26.06
N GLN A 582 -5.50 3.47 -26.30
CA GLN A 582 -5.41 2.37 -25.32
C GLN A 582 -4.59 1.19 -25.91
N PRO A 583 -4.18 0.19 -25.10
CA PRO A 583 -3.71 -1.10 -25.63
C PRO A 583 -4.70 -1.74 -26.59
N SER A 584 -4.20 -2.51 -27.57
CA SER A 584 -5.02 -3.10 -28.63
C SER A 584 -6.11 -4.05 -28.10
N GLU A 585 -5.77 -4.74 -27.02
CA GLU A 585 -6.57 -5.63 -26.21
C GLU A 585 -7.79 -4.90 -25.64
N ALA A 586 -7.56 -3.75 -25.02
CA ALA A 586 -8.58 -2.87 -24.49
C ALA A 586 -9.46 -2.26 -25.59
N ILE A 587 -8.88 -1.78 -26.69
CA ILE A 587 -9.65 -1.20 -27.81
C ILE A 587 -10.67 -2.21 -28.34
N ARG A 588 -10.27 -3.46 -28.63
CA ARG A 588 -11.18 -4.50 -29.15
C ARG A 588 -12.39 -4.72 -28.24
N VAL A 589 -12.17 -4.74 -26.92
CA VAL A 589 -13.27 -4.91 -25.95
C VAL A 589 -14.16 -3.67 -25.89
N LEU A 590 -13.60 -2.46 -25.92
CA LEU A 590 -14.40 -1.23 -25.96
C LEU A 590 -15.21 -1.11 -27.26
N GLU A 591 -14.65 -1.49 -28.41
CA GLU A 591 -15.35 -1.57 -29.70
C GLU A 591 -16.50 -2.59 -29.64
N GLN A 592 -16.27 -3.76 -29.02
CA GLN A 592 -17.33 -4.75 -28.80
C GLN A 592 -18.45 -4.20 -27.91
N ARG A 593 -18.14 -3.57 -26.76
CA ARG A 593 -19.15 -2.96 -25.87
C ARG A 593 -19.93 -1.83 -26.57
N ALA A 594 -19.26 -1.04 -27.42
CA ALA A 594 -19.90 0.00 -28.22
C ALA A 594 -20.88 -0.61 -29.24
N ALA A 595 -20.47 -1.66 -29.95
CA ALA A 595 -21.32 -2.40 -30.89
C ALA A 595 -22.52 -3.08 -30.20
N GLU A 596 -22.32 -3.72 -29.04
CA GLU A 596 -23.38 -4.30 -28.19
C GLU A 596 -24.41 -3.24 -27.75
N THR A 597 -23.98 -1.99 -27.58
CA THR A 597 -24.80 -0.85 -27.14
C THR A 597 -25.36 -0.02 -28.31
N GLY A 598 -25.01 -0.36 -29.57
CA GLY A 598 -25.47 0.35 -30.76
C GLY A 598 -24.84 1.74 -30.96
N VAL A 599 -23.63 1.99 -30.45
CA VAL A 599 -22.93 3.29 -30.51
C VAL A 599 -21.54 3.19 -31.15
N GLU A 600 -21.04 4.30 -31.66
CA GLU A 600 -19.69 4.41 -32.24
C GLU A 600 -18.66 4.85 -31.17
N LEU A 601 -17.52 4.16 -31.12
CA LEU A 601 -16.42 4.48 -30.21
C LEU A 601 -15.49 5.54 -30.83
N ASN A 602 -15.53 6.77 -30.32
CA ASN A 602 -14.66 7.85 -30.79
C ASN A 602 -13.30 7.78 -30.08
N VAL A 603 -12.29 7.25 -30.77
CA VAL A 603 -10.89 7.28 -30.29
C VAL A 603 -10.27 8.65 -30.54
N VAL A 604 -9.83 9.33 -29.48
CA VAL A 604 -9.24 10.67 -29.49
C VAL A 604 -7.73 10.55 -29.32
N HIS A 605 -6.98 10.80 -30.40
CA HIS A 605 -5.52 10.86 -30.34
C HIS A 605 -5.04 12.19 -29.76
N ARG A 606 -3.77 12.22 -29.32
CA ARG A 606 -3.10 13.45 -28.84
C ARG A 606 -3.17 14.57 -29.89
N LEU A 607 -3.74 15.72 -29.50
CA LEU A 607 -3.92 16.88 -30.39
C LEU A 607 -2.60 17.68 -30.53
N PRO A 608 -2.01 17.81 -31.73
CA PRO A 608 -0.72 18.49 -31.92
C PRO A 608 -0.72 19.97 -31.50
N ILE A 609 -1.89 20.63 -31.56
CA ILE A 609 -2.06 22.02 -31.13
C ILE A 609 -1.89 22.21 -29.62
N LEU A 610 -2.05 21.16 -28.79
CA LEU A 610 -1.76 21.26 -27.36
C LEU A 610 -0.24 21.25 -27.10
N GLU A 611 0.55 20.56 -27.94
CA GLU A 611 2.01 20.52 -27.80
C GLU A 611 2.71 21.76 -28.39
N THR A 612 2.10 22.43 -29.38
CA THR A 612 2.76 23.45 -30.21
C THR A 612 1.97 24.74 -30.42
N GLY A 613 0.74 24.85 -29.91
CA GLY A 613 -0.18 25.97 -30.14
C GLY A 613 0.07 27.26 -29.37
N GLY A 614 1.26 27.41 -28.77
CA GLY A 614 1.70 28.66 -28.12
C GLY A 614 1.16 28.92 -26.72
N PHE A 615 0.66 27.90 -26.02
CA PHE A 615 0.22 27.97 -24.62
C PHE A 615 0.70 26.77 -23.80
N SER A 616 0.52 26.81 -22.49
CA SER A 616 0.90 25.75 -21.54
C SER A 616 -0.34 25.19 -20.83
N LEU A 617 -0.39 23.87 -20.61
CA LEU A 617 -1.42 23.27 -19.78
C LEU A 617 -1.20 23.61 -18.29
N GLY A 618 -2.29 23.84 -17.55
CA GLY A 618 -2.25 24.09 -16.10
C GLY A 618 -1.89 22.85 -15.28
N LEU A 619 -2.23 21.64 -15.77
CA LEU A 619 -1.72 20.38 -15.21
C LEU A 619 -0.46 19.93 -15.98
N LEU A 620 0.60 19.61 -15.24
CA LEU A 620 1.90 19.23 -15.80
C LEU A 620 2.03 17.71 -16.03
N GLY A 621 3.08 17.31 -16.75
CA GLY A 621 3.37 15.91 -17.09
C GLY A 621 2.84 15.49 -18.47
N ASP A 622 3.61 14.69 -19.20
CA ASP A 622 3.33 14.36 -20.62
C ASP A 622 1.95 13.70 -20.85
N PHE A 623 1.54 12.82 -19.93
CA PHE A 623 0.25 12.14 -20.00
C PHE A 623 -0.96 13.09 -19.89
N GLN A 624 -0.78 14.32 -19.39
CA GLN A 624 -1.87 15.31 -19.35
C GLN A 624 -2.22 15.84 -20.75
N TYR A 625 -1.32 15.77 -21.74
CA TYR A 625 -1.68 16.13 -23.13
C TYR A 625 -2.74 15.18 -23.70
N ASP A 626 -2.72 13.90 -23.32
CA ASP A 626 -3.72 12.92 -23.74
C ASP A 626 -5.06 13.16 -23.01
N ASN A 627 -5.02 13.47 -21.70
CA ASN A 627 -6.21 13.85 -20.93
C ASN A 627 -6.84 15.14 -21.47
N ALA A 628 -6.03 16.15 -21.80
CA ALA A 628 -6.49 17.42 -22.37
C ALA A 628 -7.05 17.25 -23.78
N SER A 629 -6.49 16.33 -24.59
CA SER A 629 -7.03 15.97 -25.90
C SER A 629 -8.45 15.38 -25.77
N LEU A 630 -8.61 14.41 -24.86
CA LEU A 630 -9.90 13.79 -24.56
C LEU A 630 -10.91 14.80 -23.98
N ALA A 631 -10.49 15.62 -23.02
CA ALA A 631 -11.33 16.68 -22.44
C ALA A 631 -11.79 17.71 -23.49
N THR A 632 -10.91 18.09 -24.43
CA THR A 632 -11.25 19.00 -25.54
C THR A 632 -12.33 18.39 -26.44
N ALA A 633 -12.18 17.12 -26.85
CA ALA A 633 -13.16 16.43 -27.68
C ALA A 633 -14.52 16.29 -26.96
N VAL A 634 -14.51 15.90 -25.68
CA VAL A 634 -15.71 15.76 -24.84
C VAL A 634 -16.41 17.10 -24.64
N ALA A 635 -15.68 18.17 -24.30
CA ALA A 635 -16.26 19.50 -24.12
C ALA A 635 -16.84 20.06 -25.42
N ALA A 636 -16.17 19.86 -26.57
CA ALA A 636 -16.69 20.26 -27.87
C ALA A 636 -17.99 19.50 -28.23
N SER A 637 -18.02 18.18 -28.03
CA SER A 637 -19.22 17.37 -28.24
C SER A 637 -20.36 17.77 -27.30
N TYR A 638 -20.06 18.03 -26.03
CA TYR A 638 -21.05 18.43 -25.03
C TYR A 638 -21.69 19.78 -25.37
N LEU A 639 -20.86 20.81 -25.62
CA LEU A 639 -21.33 22.16 -25.97
C LEU A 639 -22.20 22.14 -27.23
N ARG A 640 -21.79 21.41 -28.27
CA ARG A 640 -22.60 21.24 -29.49
C ARG A 640 -23.89 20.45 -29.23
N GLY A 641 -23.87 19.47 -28.32
CA GLY A 641 -25.04 18.71 -27.88
C GLY A 641 -26.09 19.56 -27.14
N ILE A 642 -25.68 20.59 -26.39
CA ILE A 642 -26.57 21.63 -25.84
C ILE A 642 -26.81 22.81 -26.82
N GLY A 643 -26.45 22.62 -28.09
CA GLY A 643 -26.69 23.54 -29.20
C GLY A 643 -25.70 24.70 -29.35
N ALA A 644 -24.72 24.85 -28.45
CA ALA A 644 -23.66 25.85 -28.59
C ALA A 644 -22.69 25.40 -29.71
N THR A 645 -22.88 25.97 -30.90
CA THR A 645 -22.20 25.56 -32.14
C THR A 645 -21.35 26.66 -32.77
N GLU A 646 -21.60 27.93 -32.41
CA GLU A 646 -20.82 29.07 -32.90
C GLU A 646 -19.39 29.02 -32.31
N GLY A 647 -18.39 29.01 -33.18
CA GLY A 647 -16.97 28.97 -32.79
C GLY A 647 -16.48 27.66 -32.17
N ILE A 648 -17.33 26.63 -32.04
CA ILE A 648 -16.95 25.36 -31.40
C ILE A 648 -16.75 24.28 -32.48
N PRO A 649 -15.52 23.74 -32.66
CA PRO A 649 -15.23 22.77 -33.72
C PRO A 649 -15.94 21.43 -33.49
N LEU A 650 -16.07 20.61 -34.54
CA LEU A 650 -16.38 19.19 -34.36
C LEU A 650 -15.17 18.49 -33.72
N HIS A 651 -15.41 17.50 -32.87
CA HIS A 651 -14.32 16.75 -32.24
C HIS A 651 -13.41 16.02 -33.25
N GLN A 652 -13.96 15.69 -34.43
CA GLN A 652 -13.24 15.09 -35.55
C GLN A 652 -12.26 16.08 -36.21
N GLU A 653 -12.64 17.36 -36.31
CA GLU A 653 -11.84 18.43 -36.94
C GLU A 653 -10.63 18.85 -36.09
N LEU A 654 -10.68 18.63 -34.76
CA LEU A 654 -9.62 18.99 -33.81
C LEU A 654 -8.24 18.36 -34.12
N ARG A 655 -8.22 17.25 -34.88
CA ARG A 655 -6.99 16.58 -35.31
C ARG A 655 -6.20 17.42 -36.33
N ASP A 656 -6.89 18.24 -37.12
CA ASP A 656 -6.26 19.10 -38.11
C ASP A 656 -5.67 20.35 -37.44
N PHE A 657 -4.37 20.59 -37.63
CA PHE A 657 -3.69 21.74 -37.02
C PHE A 657 -4.23 23.10 -37.48
N ALA A 658 -4.95 23.15 -38.61
CA ALA A 658 -5.67 24.33 -39.08
C ALA A 658 -6.91 24.66 -38.23
N THR A 659 -7.49 23.67 -37.54
CA THR A 659 -8.63 23.82 -36.63
C THR A 659 -8.13 24.37 -35.30
N GLY A 660 -7.92 25.69 -35.25
CA GLY A 660 -7.48 26.39 -34.05
C GLY A 660 -8.42 26.17 -32.86
N LEU A 661 -7.85 26.02 -31.66
CA LEU A 661 -8.65 25.92 -30.43
C LEU A 661 -9.28 27.27 -30.05
N PRO A 662 -10.58 27.31 -29.66
CA PRO A 662 -11.22 28.53 -29.17
C PRO A 662 -10.55 29.07 -27.91
N GLN A 663 -10.63 30.38 -27.68
CA GLN A 663 -9.94 31.02 -26.55
C GLN A 663 -10.43 30.50 -25.19
N GLN A 664 -11.72 30.19 -25.07
CA GLN A 664 -12.33 29.57 -23.89
C GLN A 664 -11.73 28.19 -23.58
N PHE A 665 -11.43 27.40 -24.62
CA PHE A 665 -10.80 26.08 -24.46
C PHE A 665 -9.35 26.22 -24.02
N LYS A 666 -8.58 27.10 -24.65
CA LYS A 666 -7.20 27.41 -24.24
C LYS A 666 -7.17 27.87 -22.79
N HIS A 667 -7.96 28.89 -22.45
CA HIS A 667 -7.99 29.45 -21.11
C HIS A 667 -8.41 28.43 -20.05
N GLY A 668 -9.44 27.62 -20.32
CA GLY A 668 -9.82 26.52 -19.42
C GLY A 668 -8.71 25.49 -19.21
N LEU A 669 -7.94 25.17 -20.25
CA LEU A 669 -6.79 24.27 -20.16
C LEU A 669 -5.52 24.91 -19.57
N GLU A 670 -5.40 26.24 -19.58
CA GLU A 670 -4.33 27.02 -18.92
C GLU A 670 -4.61 27.18 -17.41
N THR A 671 -5.85 27.48 -17.03
CA THR A 671 -6.21 27.81 -15.63
C THR A 671 -6.61 26.59 -14.79
N VAL A 672 -6.68 25.40 -15.39
CA VAL A 672 -7.01 24.17 -14.67
C VAL A 672 -6.01 23.90 -13.56
N ASN A 673 -6.50 23.70 -12.34
CA ASN A 673 -5.72 23.27 -11.20
C ASN A 673 -6.39 22.05 -10.56
N TRP A 674 -5.58 21.07 -10.17
CA TRP A 674 -6.06 19.87 -9.49
C TRP A 674 -5.00 19.34 -8.52
N PRO A 675 -5.18 19.55 -7.20
CA PRO A 675 -4.18 19.20 -6.22
C PRO A 675 -3.71 17.73 -6.29
N GLY A 676 -2.42 17.52 -6.08
CA GLY A 676 -1.79 16.20 -6.09
C GLY A 676 -1.76 15.48 -7.45
N ARG A 677 -1.80 16.22 -8.56
CA ARG A 677 -1.57 15.71 -9.94
C ARG A 677 -0.51 16.54 -10.66
N CYS A 678 0.75 16.11 -10.55
CA CYS A 678 1.92 16.81 -11.06
C CYS A 678 1.91 18.31 -10.69
N GLU A 679 1.52 18.61 -9.45
CA GLU A 679 1.35 19.96 -8.92
C GLU A 679 2.71 20.48 -8.40
N ILE A 680 3.05 21.74 -8.69
CA ILE A 680 4.22 22.42 -8.12
C ILE A 680 3.73 23.53 -7.19
N ARG A 681 4.02 23.43 -5.89
CA ARG A 681 3.81 24.53 -4.93
C ARG A 681 5.15 25.12 -4.50
N LYS A 682 5.26 26.45 -4.51
CA LYS A 682 6.45 27.16 -4.01
C LYS A 682 6.17 27.69 -2.60
N ASP A 683 7.03 27.36 -1.64
CA ASP A 683 6.97 27.81 -0.25
C ASP A 683 8.36 28.24 0.21
N GLY A 684 8.60 29.55 0.23
CA GLY A 684 9.93 30.12 0.48
C GLY A 684 10.97 29.61 -0.52
N ASN A 685 12.00 28.92 -0.02
CA ASN A 685 13.05 28.29 -0.83
C ASN A 685 12.71 26.87 -1.29
N ILE A 686 11.56 26.32 -0.91
CA ILE A 686 11.14 24.94 -1.23
C ILE A 686 10.19 24.94 -2.43
N GLU A 687 10.42 24.03 -3.36
CA GLU A 687 9.49 23.69 -4.42
C GLU A 687 9.00 22.26 -4.24
N TRP A 688 7.72 22.13 -3.90
CA TRP A 688 7.02 20.88 -3.62
C TRP A 688 6.40 20.33 -4.89
N PHE A 689 6.86 19.16 -5.33
CA PHE A 689 6.38 18.43 -6.50
C PHE A 689 5.46 17.31 -6.01
N LEU A 690 4.15 17.46 -6.22
CA LEU A 690 3.12 16.65 -5.58
C LEU A 690 2.37 15.79 -6.59
N ASP A 691 2.49 14.46 -6.48
CA ASP A 691 1.65 13.54 -7.25
C ASP A 691 1.33 12.24 -6.49
N GLY A 692 0.03 11.94 -6.35
CA GLY A 692 -0.49 10.73 -5.70
C GLY A 692 -0.38 9.43 -6.50
N ALA A 693 0.60 9.29 -7.39
CA ALA A 693 0.93 8.06 -8.11
C ALA A 693 1.17 6.87 -7.16
N HIS A 694 0.66 5.71 -7.55
CA HIS A 694 0.58 4.50 -6.70
C HIS A 694 0.51 3.19 -7.52
N THR A 695 0.82 3.24 -8.82
CA THR A 695 1.02 2.06 -9.68
C THR A 695 2.32 2.24 -10.47
N ILE A 696 2.84 1.15 -11.05
CA ILE A 696 4.12 1.14 -11.78
C ILE A 696 4.14 2.23 -12.87
N GLU A 697 3.08 2.30 -13.68
CA GLU A 697 2.96 3.22 -14.82
C GLU A 697 2.81 4.68 -14.37
N SER A 698 2.09 4.92 -13.27
CA SER A 698 1.94 6.28 -12.72
C SER A 698 3.24 6.76 -12.07
N ILE A 699 4.00 5.86 -11.45
CA ILE A 699 5.31 6.15 -10.87
C ILE A 699 6.37 6.39 -11.95
N GLU A 700 6.32 5.67 -13.08
CA GLU A 700 7.14 6.00 -14.27
C GLU A 700 6.84 7.42 -14.77
N ALA A 701 5.56 7.75 -14.96
CA ALA A 701 5.14 9.06 -15.45
C ALA A 701 5.57 10.21 -14.53
N VAL A 702 5.43 10.05 -13.20
CA VAL A 702 5.89 11.02 -12.20
C VAL A 702 7.41 11.11 -12.17
N GLY A 703 8.13 9.98 -12.28
CA GLY A 703 9.58 9.96 -12.38
C GLY A 703 10.11 10.72 -13.60
N HIS A 704 9.45 10.57 -14.75
CA HIS A 704 9.77 11.35 -15.96
C HIS A 704 9.48 12.84 -15.80
N TRP A 705 8.31 13.20 -15.25
CA TRP A 705 7.95 14.60 -15.01
C TRP A 705 8.92 15.28 -14.03
N PHE A 706 9.12 14.72 -12.83
CA PHE A 706 10.01 15.30 -11.84
C PHE A 706 11.46 15.37 -12.35
N ARG A 707 11.93 14.37 -13.10
CA ARG A 707 13.27 14.43 -13.70
C ARG A 707 13.40 15.54 -14.74
N LEU A 708 12.37 15.75 -15.58
CA LEU A 708 12.34 16.84 -16.57
C LEU A 708 12.35 18.23 -15.91
N GLU A 709 11.58 18.43 -14.84
CA GLU A 709 11.58 19.69 -14.09
C GLU A 709 12.89 19.90 -13.31
N MET A 710 13.42 18.84 -12.70
CA MET A 710 14.73 18.88 -12.03
C MET A 710 15.86 19.23 -13.01
N ASP A 711 15.89 18.63 -14.21
CA ASP A 711 16.88 18.97 -15.24
C ASP A 711 16.74 20.43 -15.69
N GLN A 712 15.52 20.97 -15.83
CA GLN A 712 15.30 22.38 -16.15
C GLN A 712 15.79 23.32 -15.03
N ALA A 713 15.45 23.04 -13.77
CA ALA A 713 15.82 23.84 -12.61
C ALA A 713 17.35 23.97 -12.42
N HIS A 714 18.13 22.98 -12.84
CA HIS A 714 19.60 23.04 -12.82
C HIS A 714 20.21 24.02 -13.85
N PHE A 715 19.44 24.49 -14.84
CA PHE A 715 19.87 25.49 -15.83
C PHE A 715 19.35 26.90 -15.56
N GLU A 716 18.62 27.11 -14.46
CA GLU A 716 18.16 28.43 -14.02
C GLU A 716 19.26 29.22 -13.30
N GLU A 717 19.07 30.53 -13.13
CA GLU A 717 20.07 31.43 -12.51
C GLU A 717 20.42 31.05 -11.06
N ARG A 718 19.48 30.44 -10.33
CA ARG A 718 19.65 29.92 -8.97
C ARG A 718 19.34 28.42 -8.96
N PRO A 719 20.29 27.54 -9.31
CA PRO A 719 20.06 26.09 -9.31
C PRO A 719 19.75 25.57 -7.89
N PRO A 720 19.06 24.42 -7.77
CA PRO A 720 18.79 23.81 -6.47
C PRO A 720 20.07 23.32 -5.78
N THR A 721 20.17 23.53 -4.46
CA THR A 721 21.29 23.07 -3.62
C THR A 721 21.04 21.68 -3.03
N ALA A 722 19.78 21.26 -2.97
CA ALA A 722 19.36 19.94 -2.54
C ALA A 722 18.10 19.45 -3.29
N THR A 723 18.01 18.13 -3.41
CA THR A 723 16.82 17.40 -3.89
C THR A 723 16.39 16.42 -2.81
N MET A 724 15.10 16.26 -2.60
CA MET A 724 14.53 15.43 -1.54
C MET A 724 13.36 14.58 -2.04
N LEU A 725 13.25 13.37 -1.52
CA LEU A 725 12.10 12.48 -1.72
C LEU A 725 11.31 12.36 -0.41
N ILE A 726 9.98 12.47 -0.47
CA ILE A 726 9.06 12.02 0.57
C ILE A 726 8.19 10.93 -0.06
N PHE A 727 8.25 9.71 0.49
CA PHE A 727 7.63 8.54 -0.12
C PHE A 727 6.96 7.63 0.90
N ASN A 728 5.76 7.15 0.55
CA ASN A 728 5.06 6.12 1.32
C ASN A 728 4.10 5.32 0.42
N GLN A 729 3.98 4.02 0.68
CA GLN A 729 2.96 3.16 0.08
C GLN A 729 2.62 2.01 1.04
N ALA A 730 1.34 1.84 1.37
CA ALA A 730 0.85 0.87 2.37
C ALA A 730 -0.19 -0.14 1.84
N GLU A 731 -0.76 0.08 0.65
CA GLU A 731 -1.72 -0.84 0.01
C GLU A 731 -1.08 -1.75 -1.05
N ARG A 732 0.19 -1.50 -1.43
CA ARG A 732 0.93 -2.23 -2.49
C ARG A 732 2.40 -2.39 -2.11
N ASP A 733 3.15 -3.10 -2.96
CA ASP A 733 4.61 -3.20 -2.83
C ASP A 733 5.29 -1.84 -3.06
N GLY A 734 5.51 -1.11 -1.96
CA GLY A 734 6.22 0.17 -1.97
C GLY A 734 7.69 0.05 -2.35
N GLN A 735 8.33 -1.11 -2.15
CA GLN A 735 9.73 -1.32 -2.53
C GLN A 735 9.87 -1.45 -4.05
N GLU A 736 8.96 -2.16 -4.71
CA GLU A 736 8.92 -2.28 -6.17
C GLU A 736 8.58 -0.94 -6.84
N LEU A 737 7.59 -0.20 -6.32
CA LEU A 737 7.30 1.15 -6.82
C LEU A 737 8.51 2.09 -6.66
N LEU A 738 9.18 2.09 -5.50
CA LEU A 738 10.36 2.90 -5.27
C LEU A 738 11.54 2.51 -6.19
N ARG A 739 11.77 1.21 -6.39
CA ARG A 739 12.74 0.69 -7.36
C ARG A 739 12.44 1.20 -8.77
N LYS A 740 11.17 1.17 -9.17
CA LYS A 740 10.71 1.63 -10.47
C LYS A 740 10.92 3.13 -10.65
N LEU A 741 10.59 3.95 -9.65
CA LEU A 741 10.83 5.40 -9.65
C LEU A 741 12.31 5.73 -9.95
N LEU A 742 13.21 5.16 -9.16
CA LEU A 742 14.65 5.41 -9.27
C LEU A 742 15.24 4.93 -10.60
N LEU A 743 14.83 3.73 -11.07
CA LEU A 743 15.28 3.23 -12.37
C LEU A 743 14.80 4.12 -13.52
N THR A 744 13.55 4.60 -13.47
CA THR A 744 12.99 5.49 -14.50
C THR A 744 13.74 6.82 -14.54
N MET A 745 14.00 7.43 -13.38
CA MET A 745 14.75 8.68 -13.27
C MET A 745 16.21 8.56 -13.69
N ARG A 746 16.86 7.39 -13.49
CA ARG A 746 18.24 7.12 -13.95
C ARG A 746 18.32 6.79 -15.45
N ALA A 747 17.33 6.07 -15.96
CA ALA A 747 17.24 5.69 -17.38
C ALA A 747 16.76 6.85 -18.26
N PHE A 748 16.24 7.94 -17.66
CA PHE A 748 15.81 9.11 -18.40
C PHE A 748 16.96 9.71 -19.20
N GLU A 749 16.84 9.60 -20.51
CA GLU A 749 17.62 10.41 -21.43
C GLU A 749 16.76 11.63 -21.78
N PRO A 750 17.20 12.86 -21.46
CA PRO A 750 16.43 14.05 -21.78
C PRO A 750 16.21 14.09 -23.29
N LEU A 751 14.94 14.15 -23.70
CA LEU A 751 14.53 14.25 -25.09
C LEU A 751 14.92 15.62 -25.67
N ILE A 752 16.21 15.78 -25.98
CA ILE A 752 16.74 16.85 -26.84
C ILE A 752 16.23 16.60 -28.27
N HIS A 753 14.91 16.65 -28.53
CA HIS A 753 14.27 16.74 -29.85
C HIS A 753 12.71 16.80 -29.82
N ARG A 754 12.12 17.85 -29.21
CA ARG A 754 10.76 18.29 -29.65
C ARG A 754 10.58 19.80 -29.72
N LYS A 755 10.90 20.56 -28.66
CA LYS A 755 10.65 22.03 -28.63
C LYS A 755 11.50 22.90 -29.58
N ASN A 756 12.65 22.44 -30.10
CA ASN A 756 13.58 23.31 -30.86
C ASN A 756 13.64 23.11 -32.39
N LYS A 757 12.94 22.15 -32.99
CA LYS A 757 13.14 21.84 -34.42
C LYS A 757 12.58 22.89 -35.39
N ASN A 758 11.63 23.72 -34.95
CA ASN A 758 10.97 24.73 -35.79
C ASN A 758 11.27 26.21 -35.42
N GLN A 759 12.11 26.48 -34.40
CA GLN A 759 12.51 27.85 -34.03
C GLN A 759 14.01 28.15 -34.24
N VAL A 760 14.87 27.15 -34.39
CA VAL A 760 16.33 27.35 -34.59
C VAL A 760 16.71 27.31 -36.08
N LEU A 761 15.98 28.05 -36.92
CA LEU A 761 16.42 28.40 -38.30
C LEU A 761 16.84 29.86 -38.45
N SER A 762 16.80 30.66 -37.38
CA SER A 762 17.39 32.00 -37.36
C SER A 762 17.87 32.40 -35.97
N GLN A 763 19.05 31.92 -35.57
CA GLN A 763 20.10 32.72 -34.91
C GLN A 763 21.35 31.87 -34.69
N LYS A 764 22.50 32.37 -35.17
CA LYS A 764 23.81 31.76 -34.92
C LYS A 764 24.21 32.01 -33.46
N THR A 765 24.09 30.99 -32.61
CA THR A 765 24.81 30.92 -31.34
C THR A 765 25.92 29.88 -31.43
N SER A 766 27.07 30.18 -30.84
CA SER A 766 28.34 29.47 -31.08
C SER A 766 28.36 28.02 -30.58
N ASP A 767 28.97 27.12 -31.36
CA ASP A 767 29.13 25.68 -31.06
C ASP A 767 29.70 25.39 -29.66
N MET A 768 30.53 26.27 -29.09
CA MET A 768 31.03 26.12 -27.71
C MET A 768 29.90 25.98 -26.67
N GLY A 769 28.76 26.66 -26.85
CA GLY A 769 27.66 26.62 -25.88
C GLY A 769 26.92 25.28 -25.83
N GLN A 770 26.83 24.56 -26.95
CA GLN A 770 26.21 23.23 -26.98
C GLN A 770 27.14 22.15 -26.42
N ALA A 771 28.44 22.23 -26.72
CA ALA A 771 29.44 21.32 -26.17
C ALA A 771 29.57 21.45 -24.64
N GLU A 772 29.56 22.67 -24.10
CA GLU A 772 29.59 22.94 -22.66
C GLU A 772 28.33 22.39 -21.98
N ARG A 773 27.14 22.63 -22.55
CA ARG A 773 25.87 22.05 -22.07
C ARG A 773 25.87 20.52 -22.10
N LEU A 774 26.36 19.88 -23.18
CA LEU A 774 26.49 18.41 -23.22
C LEU A 774 27.47 17.88 -22.15
N ARG A 775 28.54 18.63 -21.84
CA ARG A 775 29.47 18.31 -20.75
C ARG A 775 28.81 18.42 -19.38
N GLN A 776 28.05 19.48 -19.13
CA GLN A 776 27.32 19.68 -17.88
C GLN A 776 26.19 18.65 -17.71
N MET A 777 25.43 18.33 -18.77
CA MET A 777 24.43 17.25 -18.75
C MET A 777 25.06 15.88 -18.45
N LYS A 778 26.27 15.61 -18.97
CA LYS A 778 27.04 14.41 -18.57
C LYS A 778 27.46 14.44 -17.10
N LEU A 779 27.67 15.62 -16.50
CA LEU A 779 27.96 15.77 -15.07
C LEU A 779 26.73 15.47 -14.21
N ILE A 780 25.54 15.98 -14.60
CA ILE A 780 24.27 15.76 -13.89
C ILE A 780 23.89 14.25 -13.89
N LYS A 781 24.31 13.47 -14.89
CA LYS A 781 24.10 12.01 -14.93
C LYS A 781 24.84 11.23 -13.81
N TYR A 782 25.73 11.88 -13.05
CA TYR A 782 26.44 11.34 -11.89
C TYR A 782 26.03 11.99 -10.55
N LEU A 783 25.09 12.94 -10.56
CA LEU A 783 24.51 13.44 -9.32
C LEU A 783 23.52 12.42 -8.75
N GLN A 784 23.61 12.24 -7.43
CA GLN A 784 22.66 11.49 -6.62
C GLN A 784 21.25 12.06 -6.82
N LEU A 785 20.26 11.22 -7.15
CA LEU A 785 18.93 11.71 -7.59
C LEU A 785 18.25 12.55 -6.51
N PHE A 786 18.24 12.04 -5.27
CA PHE A 786 17.79 12.77 -4.10
C PHE A 786 18.92 12.79 -3.08
N ARG A 787 19.36 13.98 -2.69
CA ARG A 787 20.31 14.19 -1.59
C ARG A 787 19.73 13.72 -0.26
N TYR A 788 18.44 13.95 -0.04
CA TYR A 788 17.71 13.52 1.17
C TYR A 788 16.52 12.62 0.82
N ALA A 789 16.13 11.71 1.72
CA ALA A 789 14.88 10.98 1.60
C ALA A 789 14.17 10.82 2.96
N ALA A 790 12.85 10.89 2.97
CA ALA A 790 12.02 10.65 4.13
C ALA A 790 10.92 9.63 3.82
N PHE A 791 10.82 8.59 4.64
CA PHE A 791 9.79 7.56 4.57
C PHE A 791 8.88 7.73 5.79
N CYS A 792 7.69 8.26 5.59
CA CYS A 792 6.75 8.59 6.67
C CYS A 792 5.43 7.82 6.52
N THR A 793 4.57 7.87 7.54
CA THR A 793 3.19 7.39 7.41
C THR A 793 2.36 8.34 6.52
N ASN A 794 1.12 7.95 6.18
CA ASN A 794 0.19 8.86 5.49
C ASN A 794 -0.51 9.83 6.47
N GLU A 795 -0.32 9.68 7.78
CA GLU A 795 -1.13 10.37 8.78
C GLU A 795 -0.47 11.70 9.19
N PRO A 796 -1.19 12.83 9.10
CA PRO A 796 -0.78 14.05 9.76
C PRO A 796 -0.98 13.93 11.27
N PHE A 797 -0.16 14.68 12.01
CA PHE A 797 -0.18 14.80 13.44
C PHE A 797 -1.52 15.38 13.92
N THR A 798 -2.06 14.78 14.97
CA THR A 798 -3.32 15.15 15.61
C THR A 798 -3.16 15.05 17.12
N ALA A 799 -3.85 15.91 17.87
CA ALA A 799 -3.80 15.91 19.34
C ALA A 799 -4.22 14.56 19.96
N THR A 800 -4.99 13.74 19.24
CA THR A 800 -5.41 12.39 19.63
C THR A 800 -4.36 11.32 19.39
N ASN A 801 -3.26 11.62 18.69
CA ASN A 801 -2.14 10.72 18.40
C ASN A 801 -0.85 11.03 19.18
N LEU A 802 -0.83 12.09 20.01
CA LEU A 802 0.28 12.36 20.94
C LEU A 802 0.60 11.12 21.80
N GLY A 803 1.87 10.70 21.81
CA GLY A 803 2.35 9.62 22.66
C GLY A 803 1.92 8.19 22.28
N LYS A 804 1.27 7.97 21.13
CA LYS A 804 1.02 6.63 20.62
C LYS A 804 2.27 6.06 19.94
N HIS A 805 2.57 4.79 20.17
CA HIS A 805 3.58 4.06 19.40
C HIS A 805 3.06 3.86 17.97
N VAL A 806 3.69 4.50 17.00
CA VAL A 806 3.44 4.28 15.57
C VAL A 806 4.29 3.10 15.11
N ASP A 807 3.70 2.18 14.36
CA ASP A 807 4.43 1.07 13.72
C ASP A 807 5.04 1.56 12.40
N LEU A 808 6.35 1.38 12.25
CA LEU A 808 7.15 1.93 11.16
C LEU A 808 7.89 0.85 10.34
N GLU A 809 7.64 -0.45 10.59
CA GLU A 809 8.29 -1.56 9.88
C GLU A 809 8.21 -1.43 8.35
N LEU A 810 7.08 -0.90 7.85
CA LEU A 810 6.86 -0.60 6.44
C LEU A 810 7.79 0.51 5.91
N GLN A 811 7.89 1.64 6.64
CA GLN A 811 8.73 2.77 6.27
C GLN A 811 10.23 2.42 6.40
N GLU A 812 10.61 1.68 7.43
CA GLU A 812 11.96 1.11 7.60
C GLU A 812 12.32 0.16 6.44
N GLY A 813 11.40 -0.72 6.05
CA GLY A 813 11.58 -1.61 4.90
C GLY A 813 11.81 -0.86 3.59
N MET A 814 11.07 0.23 3.34
CA MET A 814 11.28 1.11 2.18
C MET A 814 12.59 1.90 2.26
N ALA A 815 12.95 2.42 3.45
CA ALA A 815 14.21 3.12 3.69
C ALA A 815 15.43 2.22 3.45
N MET A 816 15.40 0.98 3.94
CA MET A 816 16.46 0.00 3.66
C MET A 816 16.49 -0.41 2.18
N ALA A 817 15.34 -0.51 1.50
CA ALA A 817 15.29 -0.75 0.06
C ALA A 817 15.91 0.42 -0.73
N TYR A 818 15.59 1.65 -0.34
CA TYR A 818 16.17 2.88 -0.89
C TYR A 818 17.70 2.89 -0.75
N GLN A 819 18.21 2.64 0.45
CA GLN A 819 19.65 2.61 0.71
C GLN A 819 20.37 1.56 -0.16
N ARG A 820 19.77 0.36 -0.35
CA ARG A 820 20.32 -0.68 -1.25
C ARG A 820 20.32 -0.27 -2.73
N LEU A 821 19.38 0.57 -3.15
CA LEU A 821 19.19 0.97 -4.55
C LEU A 821 19.96 2.23 -4.94
N ASP A 822 20.14 3.19 -4.03
CA ASP A 822 20.78 4.49 -4.26
C ASP A 822 22.10 4.70 -3.51
N GLY A 823 22.40 3.90 -2.48
CA GLY A 823 23.56 4.11 -1.62
C GLY A 823 23.43 5.34 -0.72
N ASN A 824 22.29 6.05 -0.75
CA ASN A 824 22.06 7.24 0.05
C ASN A 824 21.96 6.90 1.55
N ALA A 825 22.89 7.41 2.35
CA ALA A 825 22.85 7.32 3.81
C ALA A 825 22.01 8.42 4.48
N LEU A 826 21.68 9.50 3.78
CA LEU A 826 20.84 10.62 4.24
C LEU A 826 19.35 10.34 4.00
N HIS A 827 18.90 9.14 4.35
CA HIS A 827 17.49 8.78 4.40
C HIS A 827 17.03 8.69 5.86
N MET A 828 15.74 8.91 6.10
CA MET A 828 15.16 8.82 7.45
C MET A 828 13.75 8.24 7.41
N VAL A 829 13.30 7.78 8.57
CA VAL A 829 11.97 7.24 8.81
C VAL A 829 11.25 8.11 9.84
N TYR A 830 9.97 8.38 9.63
CA TYR A 830 9.17 9.27 10.47
C TYR A 830 7.77 8.74 10.78
N GLY A 831 7.26 9.09 11.97
CA GLY A 831 5.92 8.72 12.43
C GLY A 831 4.79 9.47 11.73
N SER A 832 5.09 10.67 11.24
CA SER A 832 4.11 11.62 10.69
C SER A 832 4.62 12.32 9.43
N VAL A 833 3.69 12.91 8.66
CA VAL A 833 4.04 13.74 7.50
C VAL A 833 4.70 15.06 7.93
N GLU A 834 4.30 15.62 9.07
CA GLU A 834 4.87 16.85 9.66
C GLU A 834 6.38 16.74 9.88
N GLU A 835 6.89 15.61 10.36
CA GLU A 835 8.33 15.42 10.57
C GLU A 835 9.11 15.42 9.24
N ALA A 836 8.55 14.83 8.19
CA ALA A 836 9.13 14.88 6.84
C ALA A 836 9.12 16.31 6.27
N VAL A 837 8.04 17.07 6.51
CA VAL A 837 7.97 18.50 6.15
C VAL A 837 8.96 19.33 6.97
N ARG A 838 9.12 19.07 8.27
CA ARG A 838 10.13 19.70 9.14
C ARG A 838 11.56 19.41 8.67
N LEU A 839 11.86 18.24 8.11
CA LEU A 839 13.15 18.04 7.44
C LEU A 839 13.30 19.00 6.25
N ALA A 840 12.36 19.01 5.32
CA ALA A 840 12.46 19.84 4.12
C ALA A 840 12.64 21.33 4.46
N MET A 841 11.92 21.81 5.49
CA MET A 841 12.11 23.15 6.05
C MET A 841 13.53 23.37 6.58
N ARG A 842 14.07 22.46 7.41
CA ARG A 842 15.46 22.55 7.90
C ARG A 842 16.51 22.50 6.79
N VAL A 843 16.30 21.69 5.75
CA VAL A 843 17.21 21.62 4.58
C VAL A 843 17.19 22.93 3.77
N SER A 844 16.09 23.67 3.82
CA SER A 844 15.92 24.96 3.12
C SER A 844 16.35 26.21 3.91
N GLU A 845 16.87 26.03 5.13
CA GLU A 845 17.29 27.14 5.99
C GLU A 845 18.39 28.00 5.34
N GLY A 846 18.30 29.32 5.50
CA GLY A 846 19.18 30.27 4.81
C GLY A 846 18.74 30.54 3.37
N ASP A 847 19.66 30.32 2.42
CA ASP A 847 19.48 30.61 0.99
C ASP A 847 19.52 29.33 0.12
N GLU A 848 19.30 28.16 0.72
CA GLU A 848 19.31 26.85 0.03
C GLU A 848 17.98 26.56 -0.68
N ARG A 849 17.99 26.51 -2.03
CA ARG A 849 16.83 26.15 -2.85
C ARG A 849 16.67 24.62 -2.90
N VAL A 850 15.51 24.11 -2.50
CA VAL A 850 15.25 22.67 -2.36
C VAL A 850 14.09 22.21 -3.25
N LEU A 851 14.29 21.17 -4.05
CA LEU A 851 13.21 20.50 -4.78
C LEU A 851 12.77 19.23 -4.03
N VAL A 852 11.49 19.11 -3.69
CA VAL A 852 10.96 17.98 -2.89
C VAL A 852 9.89 17.23 -3.69
N LEU A 853 10.16 15.98 -4.08
CA LEU A 853 9.16 15.09 -4.67
C LEU A 853 8.36 14.39 -3.57
N VAL A 854 7.04 14.47 -3.62
CA VAL A 854 6.11 13.79 -2.71
C VAL A 854 5.25 12.84 -3.53
N THR A 855 5.44 11.54 -3.36
CA THR A 855 4.72 10.53 -4.17
C THR A 855 4.64 9.15 -3.51
N GLY A 856 4.03 8.17 -4.20
CA GLY A 856 3.83 6.79 -3.72
C GLY A 856 2.42 6.53 -3.19
N SER A 857 1.73 7.56 -2.68
CA SER A 857 0.40 7.47 -2.09
C SER A 857 -0.36 8.78 -2.24
N LEU A 858 -1.64 8.71 -2.62
CA LEU A 858 -2.52 9.87 -2.63
C LEU A 858 -2.77 10.41 -1.21
N HIS A 859 -2.87 9.52 -0.22
CA HIS A 859 -3.07 9.90 1.17
C HIS A 859 -1.86 10.61 1.76
N LEU A 860 -0.63 10.28 1.32
CA LEU A 860 0.58 11.01 1.71
C LEU A 860 0.53 12.46 1.22
N VAL A 861 0.17 12.67 -0.06
CA VAL A 861 0.03 14.02 -0.63
C VAL A 861 -1.07 14.79 0.10
N GLY A 862 -2.20 14.15 0.41
CA GLY A 862 -3.27 14.77 1.20
C GLY A 862 -2.84 15.17 2.62
N GLY A 863 -2.15 14.28 3.33
CA GLY A 863 -1.56 14.60 4.63
C GLY A 863 -0.58 15.77 4.55
N LEU A 864 0.29 15.80 3.53
CA LEU A 864 1.26 16.87 3.34
C LEU A 864 0.59 18.23 3.04
N LEU A 865 -0.47 18.24 2.23
CA LEU A 865 -1.25 19.46 2.00
C LEU A 865 -1.89 20.00 3.29
N GLN A 866 -2.42 19.13 4.16
CA GLN A 866 -2.91 19.56 5.48
C GLN A 866 -1.82 20.21 6.33
N VAL A 867 -0.59 19.70 6.29
CA VAL A 867 0.55 20.31 7.00
C VAL A 867 0.89 21.69 6.43
N LEU A 868 0.98 21.81 5.10
CA LEU A 868 1.30 23.08 4.45
C LEU A 868 0.20 24.14 4.67
N GLU A 869 -1.06 23.75 4.68
CA GLU A 869 -2.21 24.66 4.90
C GLU A 869 -2.33 25.15 6.35
N ARG A 870 -1.84 24.39 7.34
CA ARG A 870 -1.69 24.85 8.73
C ARG A 870 -0.59 25.91 8.91
N GLY A 871 0.24 26.14 7.89
CA GLY A 871 1.34 27.12 7.94
C GLY A 871 2.37 26.81 9.03
N LYS A 872 3.22 27.78 9.38
CA LYS A 872 4.32 27.57 10.36
C LYS A 872 3.87 27.41 11.82
N GLU A 873 2.57 27.41 12.11
CA GLU A 873 2.04 27.35 13.49
C GLU A 873 2.39 26.01 14.18
N PHE A 874 2.47 24.90 13.44
CA PHE A 874 2.92 23.60 13.97
C PHE A 874 4.40 23.55 14.38
N LEU A 875 5.19 24.60 14.10
CA LEU A 875 6.58 24.74 14.59
C LEU A 875 6.62 25.30 16.02
N LEU A 876 5.53 25.89 16.52
CA LEU A 876 5.40 26.40 17.88
C LEU A 876 4.94 25.32 18.88
N GLU A 877 4.34 24.23 18.39
CA GLU A 877 4.04 23.03 19.17
C GLU A 877 5.31 22.19 19.41
N GLN A 878 6.20 22.69 20.27
CA GLN A 878 7.22 21.84 20.87
C GLN A 878 6.60 21.01 22.01
N PRO A 879 6.97 19.73 22.17
CA PRO A 879 6.74 19.05 23.44
C PRO A 879 7.54 19.82 24.51
N GLY A 880 6.87 20.27 25.56
CA GLY A 880 7.46 21.23 26.50
C GLY A 880 8.72 20.68 27.16
N ASP A 881 9.83 21.40 26.99
CA ASP A 881 10.94 21.36 27.94
C ASP A 881 10.40 21.83 29.30
N GLU A 882 10.32 20.94 30.28
CA GLU A 882 10.14 21.34 31.67
C GLU A 882 11.42 22.06 32.12
N GLU A 883 11.42 23.39 32.05
CA GLU A 883 12.44 24.21 32.71
C GLU A 883 12.53 23.80 34.19
N GLU A 884 13.74 23.47 34.67
CA GLU A 884 14.04 23.33 36.09
C GLU A 884 13.89 24.71 36.77
N GLY A 885 12.65 25.06 37.11
CA GLY A 885 12.32 26.23 37.89
C GLY A 885 12.90 26.11 39.30
N SER A 886 14.01 26.81 39.54
CA SER A 886 14.61 26.96 40.87
C SER A 886 13.62 27.62 41.84
N GLY A 887 13.24 26.92 42.90
CA GLY A 887 12.35 27.40 43.97
C GLY A 887 12.36 26.50 45.21
#